data_AF-A0A0K2JF77-F1
#
_entry.id   AF-A0A0K2JF77-F1
#
_cell.length_a   1.000
_cell.length_b   1.000
_cell.length_c   1.000
_cell.angle_alpha   90.00
_cell.angle_beta   90.00
_cell.angle_gamma   90.00
#
_symmetry.space_group_name_H-M   'P 1'
#
loop_
_entity.id
_entity.type
_entity.pdbx_description
1 polymer ?
#
loop_
_entity_poly.entity_id
_entity_poly.type
_entity_poly.pdbx_seq_one_letter_code
_entity_poly.pdbx_strand_id
1 'polypeptide(L)'
;MRKILTLLTTFLTTSAPIASVISCGTPSPSKIAGRDNISTEFTLTNNVIVTDDNITVEESIFNQAKIEGRISQDLLLDFFEITDSEKMVKPVTANTPQNGYVVLTIRHDEDIPYIGSITVRFNLVKKLSMDISQNVNLENIWDVTKYENVEELYNEIWEKAVGSFKPETPIDAETYDISGFQLPGDYNKALPVTIFAEYNGKANTPTSLFSGTITIKLSIISYSAMVNLKLQHNNLEPAKLYDLVWKEVKQQFNDDLQVSSDYNDYQIDWSTVTKPNIGGNKDLNFLATPIDKSIHHYMRVVGFIFKDQIELPPIIELSIPIVVTQQERPNVDKDWIWKLVMCEANINGGPALTNFDTTSWQSIFNKNWPNIRQREKVTLQALNLNTDPMFKGNITIRLTLINQGIDPGLLALDPILLSEDDKHTTNSVLDLVWDKLINNKAWNPHLSGDLANFEPQDLDRLSNALKETKKSGKWETYVMNISGKQEVAGRDFKVTVHGQIKMVNKPIEENPVVDLSYKTYQFVPRKQSSSDNQVPYLAHQIWGDIIKNLIFIVEDEPTFGLSKIQTDWNYFKSICQQLDEAINKYDVSSNNKIPLEFQFSYKNNAIFTGQVTLKLNLTPNVLIKFNIDLTSSILPIFIRSLPRTLADKKELVKNMVNAIIYDGIIKNPSLKGQQPNILWELLSYDTESEEFIEQFNFPTENNPQQELNIKVKTSTGQFANGTFMLKINLIYQP
;
A
#
# COMPACT_ATOMS: atom_id res chain seq x y z
N MET A 1 59.24 -60.90 68.10
CA MET A 1 57.96 -60.62 68.79
C MET A 1 56.91 -61.71 68.55
N ARG A 2 57.31 -62.97 68.72
CA ARG A 2 56.46 -64.16 68.52
C ARG A 2 55.95 -64.76 69.85
N LYS A 3 56.04 -63.99 70.95
CA LYS A 3 55.69 -64.41 72.33
C LYS A 3 54.79 -63.42 73.09
N ILE A 4 54.44 -62.28 72.50
CA ILE A 4 53.45 -61.34 73.07
C ILE A 4 52.05 -61.60 72.49
N LEU A 5 51.99 -62.25 71.32
CA LEU A 5 50.80 -62.73 70.64
C LEU A 5 50.06 -63.88 71.37
N THR A 6 50.49 -64.25 72.58
CA THR A 6 49.99 -65.44 73.31
C THR A 6 49.46 -65.11 74.72
N LEU A 7 49.58 -63.86 75.19
CA LEU A 7 49.13 -63.51 76.54
C LEU A 7 47.79 -62.76 76.62
N LEU A 8 47.16 -62.41 75.49
CA LEU A 8 45.87 -61.72 75.46
C LEU A 8 44.76 -62.47 74.71
N THR A 9 44.99 -63.75 74.40
CA THR A 9 44.01 -64.65 73.77
C THR A 9 43.34 -65.63 74.74
N THR A 10 43.51 -65.49 76.05
CA THR A 10 42.83 -66.36 77.02
C THR A 10 42.32 -65.55 78.19
N PHE A 11 41.18 -64.90 77.99
CA PHE A 11 40.01 -64.95 78.88
C PHE A 11 38.79 -64.43 78.09
N LEU A 12 38.39 -65.22 77.10
CA LEU A 12 37.11 -65.14 76.41
C LEU A 12 36.10 -66.00 77.18
N THR A 13 34.86 -65.51 77.32
CA THR A 13 33.61 -66.22 77.73
C THR A 13 33.50 -66.53 79.23
N THR A 14 32.44 -66.21 79.98
CA THR A 14 30.99 -66.28 79.71
C THR A 14 30.16 -65.43 80.71
N SER A 15 29.00 -64.93 80.24
CA SER A 15 27.70 -64.73 80.93
C SER A 15 27.53 -63.69 82.07
N ALA A 16 26.58 -62.78 81.84
CA ALA A 16 25.91 -61.79 82.72
C ALA A 16 25.28 -62.41 84.01
N PRO A 17 24.73 -61.65 85.02
CA PRO A 17 24.31 -60.23 85.02
C PRO A 17 24.62 -59.36 86.28
N ILE A 18 24.55 -58.03 86.07
CA ILE A 18 24.18 -56.90 86.97
C ILE A 18 24.92 -56.73 88.32
N ALA A 19 25.59 -55.57 88.49
CA ALA A 19 25.30 -54.51 89.47
C ALA A 19 26.56 -53.71 89.84
N SER A 20 26.41 -52.39 89.94
CA SER A 20 27.32 -51.43 90.58
C SER A 20 28.65 -51.13 89.86
N VAL A 21 28.60 -50.23 88.88
CA VAL A 21 29.67 -49.25 88.77
C VAL A 21 29.39 -48.18 89.83
N ILE A 22 30.10 -48.28 90.95
CA ILE A 22 30.35 -47.12 91.81
C ILE A 22 31.26 -46.21 90.99
N SER A 23 30.68 -45.17 90.38
CA SER A 23 31.46 -44.02 89.93
C SER A 23 31.81 -43.21 91.16
N CYS A 24 33.06 -43.31 91.61
CA CYS A 24 33.68 -42.26 92.41
C CYS A 24 33.95 -41.07 91.48
N GLY A 25 32.90 -40.32 91.15
CA GLY A 25 33.01 -39.02 90.49
C GLY A 25 33.14 -37.92 91.54
N THR A 26 34.23 -37.18 91.53
CA THR A 26 34.25 -35.80 92.02
C THR A 26 33.01 -35.07 91.48
N PRO A 27 32.17 -34.42 92.31
CA PRO A 27 31.03 -33.68 91.79
C PRO A 27 31.55 -32.58 90.87
N SER A 28 31.14 -32.62 89.61
CA SER A 28 31.33 -31.51 88.68
C SER A 28 30.79 -30.23 89.33
N PRO A 29 31.50 -29.10 89.27
CA PRO A 29 31.03 -27.86 89.89
C PRO A 29 29.67 -27.49 89.28
N SER A 30 28.71 -27.11 90.12
CA SER A 30 27.35 -26.74 89.68
C SER A 30 27.34 -25.51 88.76
N LYS A 31 28.40 -24.69 88.81
CA LYS A 31 28.64 -23.57 87.89
C LYS A 31 30.06 -23.55 87.36
N ILE A 32 30.21 -23.20 86.08
CA ILE A 32 31.51 -22.93 85.44
C ILE A 32 31.40 -21.57 84.74
N ALA A 33 32.33 -20.65 85.02
CA ALA A 33 32.35 -19.30 84.44
C ALA A 33 30.99 -18.54 84.54
N GLY A 34 30.29 -18.69 85.66
CA GLY A 34 28.99 -18.02 85.93
C GLY A 34 27.76 -18.70 85.34
N ARG A 35 27.93 -19.72 84.51
CA ARG A 35 26.86 -20.49 83.84
C ARG A 35 26.58 -21.81 84.55
N ASP A 36 25.36 -22.31 84.41
CA ASP A 36 24.95 -23.57 85.02
C ASP A 36 25.58 -24.75 84.27
N ASN A 37 26.27 -25.63 85.01
CA ASN A 37 26.95 -26.78 84.42
C ASN A 37 25.97 -27.95 84.30
N ILE A 38 25.67 -28.34 83.07
CA ILE A 38 24.75 -29.45 82.78
C ILE A 38 25.46 -30.72 82.30
N SER A 39 26.78 -30.81 82.55
CA SER A 39 27.56 -31.96 82.10
C SER A 39 27.08 -33.25 82.74
N THR A 40 26.53 -34.16 81.92
CA THR A 40 25.93 -35.42 82.41
C THR A 40 26.03 -36.53 81.37
N GLU A 41 26.03 -37.77 81.84
CA GLU A 41 25.93 -38.96 80.99
C GLU A 41 24.79 -39.85 81.50
N PHE A 42 23.89 -40.26 80.60
CA PHE A 42 22.82 -41.17 80.94
C PHE A 42 22.42 -42.05 79.75
N THR A 43 21.69 -43.12 80.06
CA THR A 43 21.09 -44.02 79.07
C THR A 43 19.58 -43.87 79.11
N LEU A 44 18.94 -43.72 77.95
CA LEU A 44 17.49 -43.72 77.83
C LEU A 44 16.95 -45.13 78.11
N THR A 45 15.89 -45.15 78.89
CA THR A 45 15.29 -46.38 79.43
C THR A 45 14.34 -47.01 78.43
N ASN A 46 13.63 -46.19 77.64
CA ASN A 46 12.80 -46.65 76.53
C ASN A 46 13.55 -46.55 75.20
N ASN A 47 13.11 -47.32 74.22
CA ASN A 47 13.59 -47.18 72.85
C ASN A 47 13.18 -45.81 72.29
N VAL A 48 14.10 -45.16 71.57
CA VAL A 48 13.80 -43.97 70.78
C VAL A 48 13.13 -44.45 69.50
N ILE A 49 11.86 -44.08 69.33
CA ILE A 49 11.04 -44.49 68.19
C ILE A 49 11.15 -43.42 67.10
N VAL A 50 11.66 -43.78 65.93
CA VAL A 50 11.73 -42.88 64.77
C VAL A 50 10.65 -43.26 63.77
N THR A 51 9.80 -42.30 63.39
CA THR A 51 8.55 -42.55 62.63
C THR A 51 8.28 -41.58 61.48
N ASP A 52 8.80 -40.35 61.52
CA ASP A 52 8.57 -39.29 60.53
C ASP A 52 9.86 -39.01 59.74
N ASP A 53 9.74 -38.79 58.43
CA ASP A 53 10.87 -38.36 57.59
C ASP A 53 11.33 -36.92 57.82
N ASN A 54 10.50 -36.11 58.46
CA ASN A 54 10.77 -34.71 58.77
C ASN A 54 11.36 -34.46 60.17
N ILE A 55 11.31 -35.45 61.08
CA ILE A 55 11.90 -35.35 62.42
C ILE A 55 13.25 -36.06 62.42
N THR A 56 14.29 -35.35 62.85
CA THR A 56 15.64 -35.91 62.88
C THR A 56 15.80 -36.93 64.02
N VAL A 57 16.81 -37.80 63.91
CA VAL A 57 17.08 -38.80 64.95
C VAL A 57 17.49 -38.11 66.25
N GLU A 58 18.25 -37.03 66.13
CA GLU A 58 18.66 -36.09 67.17
C GLU A 58 17.46 -35.57 67.95
N GLU A 59 16.46 -35.05 67.24
CA GLU A 59 15.26 -34.48 67.84
C GLU A 59 14.41 -35.56 68.53
N SER A 60 14.34 -36.76 67.94
CA SER A 60 13.66 -37.90 68.55
C SER A 60 14.34 -38.33 69.86
N ILE A 61 15.66 -38.38 69.90
CA ILE A 61 16.45 -38.70 71.11
C ILE A 61 16.25 -37.62 72.18
N PHE A 62 16.33 -36.36 71.79
CA PHE A 62 16.21 -35.22 72.70
C PHE A 62 14.81 -35.14 73.32
N ASN A 63 13.76 -35.32 72.52
CA ASN A 63 12.39 -35.37 72.99
C ASN A 63 12.15 -36.57 73.91
N GLN A 64 12.70 -37.75 73.58
CA GLN A 64 12.61 -38.91 74.44
C GLN A 64 13.32 -38.69 75.80
N ALA A 65 14.49 -38.02 75.80
CA ALA A 65 15.20 -37.65 77.03
C ALA A 65 14.39 -36.70 77.92
N LYS A 66 13.65 -35.75 77.31
CA LYS A 66 12.69 -34.89 78.03
C LYS A 66 11.52 -35.68 78.59
N ILE A 67 10.91 -36.55 77.79
CA ILE A 67 9.76 -37.37 78.21
C ILE A 67 10.13 -38.25 79.42
N GLU A 68 11.34 -38.79 79.44
CA GLU A 68 11.85 -39.58 80.58
C GLU A 68 12.35 -38.74 81.77
N GLY A 69 12.28 -37.40 81.68
CA GLY A 69 12.74 -36.49 82.73
C GLY A 69 14.25 -36.56 82.98
N ARG A 70 15.04 -37.01 82.01
CA ARG A 70 16.51 -37.14 82.11
C ARG A 70 17.24 -35.82 81.84
N ILE A 71 16.59 -34.93 81.10
CA ILE A 71 17.02 -33.55 80.86
C ILE A 71 15.87 -32.59 81.16
N SER A 72 16.22 -31.35 81.48
CA SER A 72 15.22 -30.34 81.82
C SER A 72 14.39 -29.92 80.60
N GLN A 73 13.12 -29.62 80.82
CA GLN A 73 12.15 -29.31 79.75
C GLN A 73 12.48 -28.00 79.01
N ASP A 74 13.13 -27.07 79.69
CA ASP A 74 13.58 -25.75 79.21
C ASP A 74 14.85 -25.80 78.33
N LEU A 75 15.59 -26.92 78.32
CA LEU A 75 16.72 -27.10 77.41
C LEU A 75 16.22 -27.25 75.98
N LEU A 76 16.71 -26.44 75.05
CA LEU A 76 16.39 -26.54 73.63
C LEU A 76 17.54 -27.24 72.89
N LEU A 77 17.21 -28.01 71.85
CA LEU A 77 18.21 -28.81 71.11
C LEU A 77 19.23 -27.91 70.39
N ASP A 78 18.82 -26.70 69.98
CA ASP A 78 19.63 -25.69 69.30
C ASP A 78 20.71 -25.05 70.19
N PHE A 79 20.64 -25.26 71.51
CA PHE A 79 21.73 -24.89 72.43
C PHE A 79 22.97 -25.78 72.27
N PHE A 80 22.84 -26.90 71.57
CA PHE A 80 23.86 -27.94 71.51
C PHE A 80 24.43 -28.13 70.10
N GLU A 81 25.69 -28.51 70.05
CA GLU A 81 26.37 -29.05 68.89
C GLU A 81 26.70 -30.52 69.15
N ILE A 82 26.53 -31.37 68.13
CA ILE A 82 26.89 -32.78 68.22
C ILE A 82 28.39 -32.91 67.99
N THR A 83 29.13 -33.22 69.05
CA THR A 83 30.60 -33.33 69.00
C THR A 83 31.07 -34.76 68.73
N ASP A 84 30.24 -35.75 69.05
CA ASP A 84 30.50 -37.16 68.74
C ASP A 84 29.18 -37.95 68.70
N SER A 85 29.09 -38.99 67.88
CA SER A 85 27.90 -39.82 67.80
C SER A 85 28.11 -41.17 67.11
N GLU A 86 27.30 -42.16 67.50
CA GLU A 86 27.19 -43.46 66.82
C GLU A 86 25.73 -43.83 66.62
N LYS A 87 25.39 -44.38 65.44
CA LYS A 87 24.04 -44.80 65.05
C LYS A 87 22.98 -43.68 65.10
N MET A 88 23.34 -42.47 64.64
CA MET A 88 22.43 -41.33 64.42
C MET A 88 21.66 -41.38 63.09
N VAL A 89 21.68 -42.53 62.40
CA VAL A 89 20.95 -42.74 61.15
C VAL A 89 19.76 -43.65 61.43
N LYS A 90 18.63 -43.38 60.78
CA LYS A 90 17.40 -44.17 60.92
C LYS A 90 17.67 -45.66 60.65
N PRO A 91 17.16 -46.58 61.50
CA PRO A 91 17.32 -48.02 61.26
C PRO A 91 16.64 -48.45 59.97
N VAL A 92 17.30 -49.28 59.17
CA VAL A 92 16.75 -49.83 57.91
C VAL A 92 15.68 -50.90 58.19
N THR A 93 15.87 -51.69 59.25
CA THR A 93 14.99 -52.81 59.61
C THR A 93 14.06 -52.45 60.76
N ALA A 94 12.75 -52.64 60.57
CA ALA A 94 11.75 -52.39 61.61
C ALA A 94 11.95 -53.31 62.84
N ASN A 95 11.57 -52.80 64.01
CA ASN A 95 11.59 -53.48 65.31
C ASN A 95 12.95 -54.09 65.72
N THR A 96 14.06 -53.68 65.10
CA THR A 96 15.42 -54.13 65.46
C THR A 96 16.11 -53.00 66.25
N PRO A 97 16.29 -53.14 67.57
CA PRO A 97 16.98 -52.13 68.37
C PRO A 97 18.44 -52.00 67.95
N GLN A 98 18.88 -50.76 67.72
CA GLN A 98 20.28 -50.42 67.50
C GLN A 98 20.76 -49.55 68.65
N ASN A 99 21.75 -50.03 69.39
CA ASN A 99 22.38 -49.23 70.44
C ASN A 99 23.19 -48.11 69.77
N GLY A 100 23.00 -46.89 70.23
CA GLY A 100 23.70 -45.71 69.76
C GLY A 100 24.05 -44.77 70.91
N TYR A 101 24.82 -43.74 70.60
CA TYR A 101 25.07 -42.66 71.52
C TYR A 101 25.21 -41.33 70.78
N VAL A 102 24.95 -40.24 71.48
CA VAL A 102 25.18 -38.87 71.01
C VAL A 102 25.78 -38.05 72.12
N VAL A 103 26.79 -37.25 71.80
CA VAL A 103 27.42 -36.28 72.70
C VAL A 103 27.03 -34.88 72.24
N LEU A 104 26.14 -34.25 73.01
CA LEU A 104 25.63 -32.90 72.80
C LEU A 104 26.44 -31.93 73.66
N THR A 105 27.35 -31.17 73.06
CA THR A 105 28.12 -30.14 73.77
C THR A 105 27.45 -28.79 73.58
N ILE A 106 27.30 -28.00 74.64
CA ILE A 106 26.69 -26.67 74.51
C ILE A 106 27.53 -25.80 73.57
N ARG A 107 26.87 -25.17 72.60
CA ARG A 107 27.48 -24.25 71.65
C ARG A 107 28.16 -23.09 72.38
N HIS A 108 29.31 -22.68 71.88
CA HIS A 108 30.05 -21.55 72.45
C HIS A 108 29.39 -20.21 72.09
N ASP A 109 28.34 -19.85 72.85
CA ASP A 109 27.48 -18.67 72.62
C ASP A 109 27.34 -17.86 73.91
N GLU A 110 27.40 -16.52 73.85
CA GLU A 110 27.32 -15.66 75.04
C GLU A 110 25.93 -15.65 75.69
N ASP A 111 24.89 -15.88 74.89
CA ASP A 111 23.48 -15.79 75.30
C ASP A 111 22.93 -17.08 75.93
N ILE A 112 23.66 -18.20 75.86
CA ILE A 112 23.24 -19.48 76.45
C ILE A 112 23.67 -19.55 77.91
N PRO A 113 22.73 -19.64 78.89
CA PRO A 113 23.04 -19.58 80.32
C PRO A 113 23.66 -20.87 80.90
N TYR A 114 23.92 -21.86 80.04
CA TYR A 114 24.45 -23.17 80.41
C TYR A 114 25.87 -23.37 79.85
N ILE A 115 26.60 -24.33 80.43
CA ILE A 115 27.89 -24.81 79.92
C ILE A 115 28.04 -26.32 80.20
N GLY A 116 28.79 -27.03 79.35
CA GLY A 116 29.05 -28.47 79.52
C GLY A 116 28.59 -29.33 78.35
N SER A 117 28.58 -30.65 78.55
CA SER A 117 28.15 -31.62 77.54
C SER A 117 27.28 -32.74 78.10
N ILE A 118 26.28 -33.15 77.33
CA ILE A 118 25.36 -34.22 77.65
C ILE A 118 25.68 -35.41 76.74
N THR A 119 26.06 -36.54 77.34
CA THR A 119 26.18 -37.81 76.60
C THR A 119 24.93 -38.64 76.82
N VAL A 120 24.21 -38.93 75.74
CA VAL A 120 22.99 -39.76 75.75
C VAL A 120 23.26 -41.06 75.04
N ARG A 121 23.12 -42.18 75.76
CA ARG A 121 23.08 -43.52 75.17
C ARG A 121 21.63 -43.94 74.96
N PHE A 122 21.31 -44.57 73.83
CA PHE A 122 19.92 -44.90 73.48
C PHE A 122 19.84 -46.18 72.65
N ASN A 123 18.64 -46.77 72.61
CA ASN A 123 18.30 -47.83 71.68
C ASN A 123 17.34 -47.27 70.63
N LEU A 124 17.77 -47.22 69.38
CA LEU A 124 16.98 -46.70 68.27
C LEU A 124 16.14 -47.82 67.67
N VAL A 125 14.82 -47.62 67.54
CA VAL A 125 13.90 -48.58 66.92
C VAL A 125 13.01 -47.89 65.90
N LYS A 126 12.91 -48.46 64.69
CA LYS A 126 11.90 -48.10 63.70
C LYS A 126 10.63 -48.93 63.94
N LYS A 127 9.46 -48.32 64.13
CA LYS A 127 8.19 -49.05 64.31
C LYS A 127 7.75 -49.69 62.98
N LEU A 128 7.11 -50.85 63.04
CA LEU A 128 6.56 -51.53 61.85
C LEU A 128 5.43 -50.69 61.25
N SER A 129 5.57 -50.30 59.99
CA SER A 129 4.52 -49.69 59.17
C SER A 129 3.81 -50.75 58.33
N MET A 130 2.53 -50.54 58.07
CA MET A 130 1.76 -51.32 57.10
C MET A 130 2.19 -50.94 55.70
N ASP A 131 2.65 -51.92 54.93
CA ASP A 131 3.01 -51.72 53.53
C ASP A 131 1.76 -51.64 52.65
N ILE A 132 1.46 -50.43 52.19
CA ILE A 132 0.33 -50.16 51.28
C ILE A 132 0.72 -50.26 49.81
N SER A 133 1.94 -50.71 49.51
CA SER A 133 2.40 -50.86 48.13
C SER A 133 1.49 -51.78 47.32
N GLN A 134 1.05 -51.28 46.17
CA GLN A 134 0.14 -51.99 45.27
C GLN A 134 0.23 -51.46 43.85
N ASN A 135 -0.12 -52.31 42.90
CA ASN A 135 -0.30 -51.91 41.51
C ASN A 135 -1.80 -51.75 41.24
N VAL A 136 -2.19 -50.59 40.73
CA VAL A 136 -3.54 -50.32 40.25
C VAL A 136 -3.47 -50.19 38.74
N ASN A 137 -4.21 -51.03 38.03
CA ASN A 137 -4.33 -50.91 36.57
C ASN A 137 -5.70 -50.30 36.27
N LEU A 138 -5.71 -49.12 35.67
CA LEU A 138 -6.93 -48.50 35.18
C LEU A 138 -7.19 -49.01 33.75
N GLU A 139 -8.34 -49.64 33.56
CA GLU A 139 -8.79 -50.12 32.25
C GLU A 139 -9.28 -48.94 31.40
N ASN A 140 -9.24 -49.12 30.07
CA ASN A 140 -9.53 -48.13 29.01
C ASN A 140 -8.40 -47.14 28.68
N ILE A 141 -8.44 -46.62 27.46
CA ILE A 141 -7.57 -45.52 27.02
C ILE A 141 -8.24 -44.21 27.42
N TRP A 142 -7.47 -43.33 28.06
CA TRP A 142 -7.94 -42.05 28.56
C TRP A 142 -7.59 -40.93 27.57
N ASP A 143 -8.60 -40.24 27.08
CA ASP A 143 -8.44 -39.03 26.27
C ASP A 143 -8.07 -37.85 27.18
N VAL A 144 -6.82 -37.42 27.11
CA VAL A 144 -6.28 -36.34 27.95
C VAL A 144 -6.28 -34.98 27.24
N THR A 145 -6.85 -34.88 26.05
CA THR A 145 -6.85 -33.63 25.26
C THR A 145 -7.69 -32.52 25.88
N LYS A 146 -8.69 -32.87 26.70
CA LYS A 146 -9.59 -31.92 27.35
C LYS A 146 -8.93 -31.13 28.49
N TYR A 147 -7.80 -31.58 29.03
CA TYR A 147 -7.17 -30.95 30.19
C TYR A 147 -6.14 -29.90 29.77
N GLU A 148 -6.17 -28.75 30.43
CA GLU A 148 -5.19 -27.69 30.22
C GLU A 148 -3.99 -27.81 31.17
N ASN A 149 -4.18 -28.47 32.31
CA ASN A 149 -3.16 -28.72 33.32
C ASN A 149 -3.22 -30.18 33.81
N VAL A 150 -2.13 -30.62 34.44
CA VAL A 150 -1.99 -32.01 34.92
C VAL A 150 -2.83 -32.26 36.19
N GLU A 151 -3.14 -31.21 36.97
CA GLU A 151 -3.82 -31.32 38.26
C GLU A 151 -5.27 -31.81 38.13
N GLU A 152 -6.02 -31.30 37.14
CA GLU A 152 -7.37 -31.78 36.84
C GLU A 152 -7.40 -33.25 36.41
N LEU A 153 -6.41 -33.66 35.62
CA LEU A 153 -6.24 -35.04 35.20
C LEU A 153 -5.87 -35.94 36.39
N TYR A 154 -5.02 -35.46 37.32
CA TYR A 154 -4.70 -36.21 38.53
C TYR A 154 -5.92 -36.49 39.39
N ASN A 155 -6.80 -35.52 39.58
CA ASN A 155 -8.00 -35.71 40.38
C ASN A 155 -8.91 -36.80 39.78
N GLU A 156 -9.11 -36.81 38.46
CA GLU A 156 -9.93 -37.83 37.77
C GLU A 156 -9.28 -39.22 37.82
N ILE A 157 -7.96 -39.30 37.62
CA ILE A 157 -7.20 -40.56 37.76
C ILE A 157 -7.28 -41.08 39.20
N TRP A 158 -7.10 -40.21 40.19
CA TRP A 158 -7.10 -40.56 41.60
C TRP A 158 -8.46 -41.12 42.03
N GLU A 159 -9.55 -40.45 41.67
CA GLU A 159 -10.91 -40.90 41.96
C GLU A 159 -11.17 -42.32 41.43
N LYS A 160 -10.71 -42.62 40.20
CA LYS A 160 -10.83 -43.97 39.63
C LYS A 160 -9.91 -44.98 40.30
N ALA A 161 -8.69 -44.59 40.66
CA ALA A 161 -7.72 -45.47 41.28
C ALA A 161 -8.14 -45.91 42.69
N VAL A 162 -8.73 -45.00 43.48
CA VAL A 162 -9.22 -45.27 44.84
C VAL A 162 -10.18 -46.46 44.88
N GLY A 163 -11.03 -46.62 43.85
CA GLY A 163 -11.96 -47.75 43.76
C GLY A 163 -11.30 -49.14 43.70
N SER A 164 -9.99 -49.20 43.48
CA SER A 164 -9.21 -50.44 43.36
C SER A 164 -8.20 -50.63 44.51
N PHE A 165 -8.18 -49.76 45.52
CA PHE A 165 -7.22 -49.87 46.61
C PHE A 165 -7.53 -51.05 47.54
N LYS A 166 -6.48 -51.70 48.06
CA LYS A 166 -6.61 -52.69 49.14
C LYS A 166 -7.34 -52.07 50.35
N PRO A 167 -8.11 -52.86 51.11
CA PRO A 167 -8.74 -52.41 52.36
C PRO A 167 -7.74 -51.71 53.28
N GLU A 168 -8.21 -50.70 54.02
CA GLU A 168 -7.42 -49.93 55.01
C GLU A 168 -6.32 -49.03 54.42
N THR A 169 -6.17 -48.96 53.08
CA THR A 169 -5.31 -47.98 52.42
C THR A 169 -5.91 -46.56 52.56
N PRO A 170 -5.14 -45.54 52.97
CA PRO A 170 -5.60 -44.15 52.94
C PRO A 170 -6.05 -43.72 51.53
N ILE A 171 -7.23 -43.09 51.42
CA ILE A 171 -7.83 -42.72 50.13
C ILE A 171 -7.68 -41.23 49.78
N ASP A 172 -7.27 -40.41 50.75
CA ASP A 172 -7.06 -38.98 50.55
C ASP A 172 -5.80 -38.74 49.71
N ALA A 173 -5.94 -38.01 48.59
CA ALA A 173 -4.85 -37.71 47.67
C ALA A 173 -3.71 -36.96 48.36
N GLU A 174 -4.03 -36.10 49.35
CA GLU A 174 -3.03 -35.31 50.06
C GLU A 174 -2.03 -36.14 50.88
N THR A 175 -2.35 -37.42 51.12
CA THR A 175 -1.53 -38.37 51.88
C THR A 175 -0.44 -39.03 51.02
N TYR A 176 -0.39 -38.67 49.74
CA TYR A 176 0.61 -39.13 48.79
C TYR A 176 1.30 -37.95 48.12
N ASP A 177 2.59 -38.09 47.84
CA ASP A 177 3.31 -37.28 46.89
C ASP A 177 3.13 -37.93 45.50
N ILE A 178 2.40 -37.22 44.64
CA ILE A 178 2.15 -37.62 43.26
C ILE A 178 2.95 -36.67 42.37
N SER A 179 4.23 -36.99 42.19
CA SER A 179 5.13 -36.20 41.36
C SER A 179 5.66 -37.03 40.18
N GLY A 180 5.86 -36.37 39.03
CA GLY A 180 6.56 -36.96 37.88
C GLY A 180 5.71 -37.33 36.67
N PHE A 181 4.38 -37.20 36.72
CA PHE A 181 3.58 -37.29 35.50
C PHE A 181 3.46 -35.93 34.81
N GLN A 182 3.68 -35.95 33.49
CA GLN A 182 3.58 -34.81 32.60
C GLN A 182 2.61 -35.19 31.49
N LEU A 183 1.88 -34.20 30.97
CA LEU A 183 1.10 -34.42 29.76
C LEU A 183 2.06 -34.85 28.64
N PRO A 184 1.67 -35.85 27.83
CA PRO A 184 2.52 -36.39 26.79
C PRO A 184 2.83 -35.32 25.74
N GLY A 185 4.08 -35.26 25.29
CA GLY A 185 4.46 -34.46 24.12
C GLY A 185 4.14 -35.12 22.79
N ASP A 186 3.91 -36.44 22.80
CA ASP A 186 3.52 -37.23 21.64
C ASP A 186 1.98 -37.27 21.52
N TYR A 187 1.48 -36.87 20.36
CA TYR A 187 0.04 -36.81 20.05
C TYR A 187 -0.39 -37.93 19.09
N ASN A 188 -1.70 -38.19 19.02
CA ASN A 188 -2.38 -39.11 18.10
C ASN A 188 -1.95 -40.58 18.23
N LYS A 189 -1.47 -40.96 19.41
CA LYS A 189 -1.04 -42.33 19.72
C LYS A 189 -1.35 -42.66 21.17
N ALA A 190 -1.80 -43.88 21.43
CA ALA A 190 -1.97 -44.39 22.78
C ALA A 190 -0.59 -44.62 23.42
N LEU A 191 -0.38 -44.07 24.61
CA LEU A 191 0.85 -44.13 25.37
C LEU A 191 0.61 -44.78 26.73
N PRO A 192 1.37 -45.82 27.08
CA PRO A 192 1.32 -46.38 28.42
C PRO A 192 2.01 -45.43 29.40
N VAL A 193 1.35 -45.15 30.51
CA VAL A 193 1.84 -44.25 31.56
C VAL A 193 1.81 -44.97 32.90
N THR A 194 2.83 -44.71 33.70
CA THR A 194 2.92 -45.16 35.10
C THR A 194 3.08 -43.94 36.00
N ILE A 195 2.17 -43.80 36.95
CA ILE A 195 2.20 -42.76 37.98
C ILE A 195 2.58 -43.42 39.29
N PHE A 196 3.54 -42.83 40.00
CA PHE A 196 3.96 -43.25 41.32
C PHE A 196 3.37 -42.29 42.35
N ALA A 197 2.56 -42.81 43.25
CA ALA A 197 2.02 -42.08 44.40
C ALA A 197 2.73 -42.59 45.65
N GLU A 198 3.76 -41.87 46.09
CA GLU A 198 4.57 -42.23 47.25
C GLU A 198 3.91 -41.73 48.53
N TYR A 199 3.78 -42.59 49.53
CA TYR A 199 3.14 -42.21 50.78
C TYR A 199 3.97 -41.15 51.53
N ASN A 200 3.36 -40.01 51.89
CA ASN A 200 4.06 -38.86 52.48
C ASN A 200 3.89 -38.72 54.00
N GLY A 201 3.25 -39.69 54.67
CA GLY A 201 3.13 -39.72 56.12
C GLY A 201 1.90 -39.03 56.73
N LYS A 202 1.13 -38.24 55.97
CA LYS A 202 0.04 -37.42 56.53
C LYS A 202 -1.16 -38.22 57.10
N ALA A 203 -1.35 -39.48 56.71
CA ALA A 203 -2.43 -40.33 57.24
C ALA A 203 -2.03 -41.13 58.50
N ASN A 204 -0.80 -40.98 58.98
CA ASN A 204 -0.31 -41.73 60.14
C ASN A 204 -1.04 -41.26 61.40
N THR A 205 -1.56 -42.21 62.18
CA THR A 205 -2.16 -41.97 63.49
C THR A 205 -1.32 -42.64 64.57
N PRO A 206 -1.52 -42.33 65.87
CA PRO A 206 -0.79 -43.00 66.96
C PRO A 206 -0.88 -44.54 66.91
N THR A 207 -1.97 -45.07 66.35
CA THR A 207 -2.27 -46.52 66.29
C THR A 207 -1.91 -47.17 64.97
N SER A 208 -1.99 -46.46 63.83
CA SER A 208 -1.76 -47.01 62.49
C SER A 208 -0.70 -46.21 61.75
N LEU A 209 0.35 -46.90 61.28
CA LEU A 209 1.45 -46.31 60.50
C LEU A 209 1.48 -46.97 59.12
N PHE A 210 1.68 -46.19 58.08
CA PHE A 210 1.72 -46.66 56.69
C PHE A 210 3.06 -46.33 56.03
N SER A 211 3.40 -47.09 55.01
CA SER A 211 4.56 -46.84 54.13
C SER A 211 4.35 -47.53 52.79
N GLY A 212 5.04 -47.08 51.75
CA GLY A 212 5.02 -47.74 50.44
C GLY A 212 4.59 -46.82 49.32
N THR A 213 4.46 -47.39 48.12
CA THR A 213 4.15 -46.64 46.89
C THR A 213 3.01 -47.31 46.15
N ILE A 214 1.98 -46.54 45.78
CA ILE A 214 0.94 -46.99 44.87
C ILE A 214 1.41 -46.71 43.44
N THR A 215 1.49 -47.76 42.63
CA THR A 215 1.85 -47.67 41.22
C THR A 215 0.59 -47.75 40.37
N ILE A 216 0.19 -46.63 39.76
CA ILE A 216 -1.00 -46.55 38.91
C ILE A 216 -0.55 -46.67 37.45
N LYS A 217 -1.05 -47.69 36.75
CA LYS A 217 -0.80 -47.92 35.32
C LYS A 217 -2.05 -47.63 34.52
N LEU A 218 -1.92 -46.81 33.48
CA LEU A 218 -3.00 -46.46 32.57
C LEU A 218 -2.46 -46.26 31.15
N SER A 219 -3.34 -46.21 30.16
CA SER A 219 -3.01 -45.76 28.81
C SER A 219 -3.70 -44.44 28.54
N ILE A 220 -2.97 -43.47 28.02
CA ILE A 220 -3.51 -42.16 27.66
C ILE A 220 -3.35 -41.91 26.16
N ILE A 221 -4.18 -41.05 25.61
CA ILE A 221 -4.06 -40.55 24.24
C ILE A 221 -4.39 -39.06 24.24
N SER A 222 -3.67 -38.29 23.42
CA SER A 222 -4.00 -36.89 23.17
C SER A 222 -4.11 -36.65 21.68
N TYR A 223 -5.21 -36.09 21.21
CA TYR A 223 -5.47 -35.74 19.83
C TYR A 223 -5.05 -34.29 19.53
N SER A 224 -4.20 -34.11 18.54
CA SER A 224 -3.73 -32.81 18.08
C SER A 224 -3.65 -32.74 16.56
N ALA A 225 -4.20 -31.67 16.00
CA ALA A 225 -4.15 -31.35 14.57
C ALA A 225 -3.27 -30.12 14.35
N MET A 226 -2.25 -30.24 13.50
CA MET A 226 -1.41 -29.11 13.09
C MET A 226 -1.90 -28.54 11.76
N VAL A 227 -2.60 -27.41 11.76
CA VAL A 227 -3.18 -26.79 10.55
C VAL A 227 -2.26 -25.70 10.02
N ASN A 228 -1.81 -25.84 8.77
CA ASN A 228 -1.06 -24.80 8.05
C ASN A 228 -1.82 -24.43 6.77
N LEU A 229 -2.85 -23.58 6.93
CA LEU A 229 -3.79 -23.25 5.85
C LEU A 229 -3.34 -22.00 5.08
N LYS A 230 -2.99 -22.19 3.80
CA LYS A 230 -2.74 -21.10 2.86
C LYS A 230 -4.04 -20.64 2.20
N LEU A 231 -4.47 -19.39 2.45
CA LEU A 231 -5.65 -18.82 1.82
C LEU A 231 -5.33 -18.11 0.50
N GLN A 232 -6.31 -18.14 -0.41
CA GLN A 232 -6.30 -17.32 -1.61
C GLN A 232 -6.63 -15.85 -1.30
N HIS A 233 -6.38 -14.96 -2.25
CA HIS A 233 -6.52 -13.51 -2.08
C HIS A 233 -7.96 -13.02 -1.87
N ASN A 234 -8.96 -13.81 -2.29
CA ASN A 234 -10.36 -13.44 -2.24
C ASN A 234 -10.93 -13.38 -0.82
N ASN A 235 -11.98 -12.56 -0.62
CA ASN A 235 -12.76 -12.58 0.62
C ASN A 235 -13.55 -13.88 0.73
N LEU A 236 -13.24 -14.63 1.79
CA LEU A 236 -13.95 -15.84 2.17
C LEU A 236 -14.95 -15.46 3.26
N GLU A 237 -16.18 -15.93 3.10
CA GLU A 237 -17.15 -15.90 4.19
C GLU A 237 -16.67 -16.78 5.35
N PRO A 238 -16.98 -16.42 6.61
CA PRO A 238 -16.50 -17.16 7.78
C PRO A 238 -16.76 -18.67 7.72
N ALA A 239 -17.96 -19.09 7.31
CA ALA A 239 -18.32 -20.52 7.20
C ALA A 239 -17.36 -21.30 6.28
N LYS A 240 -16.98 -20.73 5.13
CA LYS A 240 -16.03 -21.36 4.20
C LYS A 240 -14.62 -21.43 4.77
N LEU A 241 -14.23 -20.48 5.63
CA LEU A 241 -12.96 -20.55 6.33
C LEU A 241 -12.96 -21.71 7.32
N TYR A 242 -14.06 -21.88 8.08
CA TYR A 242 -14.22 -22.98 9.03
C TYR A 242 -14.19 -24.33 8.32
N ASP A 243 -14.89 -24.47 7.19
CA ASP A 243 -14.83 -25.67 6.34
C ASP A 243 -13.39 -26.01 5.91
N LEU A 244 -12.61 -25.01 5.47
CA LEU A 244 -11.23 -25.20 5.04
C LEU A 244 -10.31 -25.61 6.19
N VAL A 245 -10.43 -24.95 7.34
CA VAL A 245 -9.68 -25.32 8.55
C VAL A 245 -10.03 -26.75 8.96
N TRP A 246 -11.31 -27.11 8.99
CA TRP A 246 -11.74 -28.44 9.39
C TRP A 246 -11.34 -29.52 8.39
N LYS A 247 -11.29 -29.20 7.10
CA LYS A 247 -10.77 -30.10 6.07
C LYS A 247 -9.28 -30.42 6.30
N GLU A 248 -8.47 -29.44 6.69
CA GLU A 248 -7.06 -29.66 7.05
C GLU A 248 -6.90 -30.45 8.35
N VAL A 249 -7.80 -30.25 9.31
CA VAL A 249 -7.89 -31.08 10.52
C VAL A 249 -8.18 -32.53 10.13
N LYS A 250 -9.25 -32.79 9.37
CA LYS A 250 -9.68 -34.15 9.03
C LYS A 250 -8.64 -34.90 8.21
N GLN A 251 -7.88 -34.22 7.35
CA GLN A 251 -6.78 -34.82 6.58
C GLN A 251 -5.73 -35.52 7.44
N GLN A 252 -5.49 -35.04 8.66
CA GLN A 252 -4.52 -35.65 9.59
C GLN A 252 -5.07 -36.91 10.29
N PHE A 253 -6.38 -37.12 10.22
CA PHE A 253 -7.12 -38.20 10.88
C PHE A 253 -8.02 -38.95 9.90
N ASN A 254 -7.55 -39.13 8.65
CA ASN A 254 -8.35 -39.73 7.58
C ASN A 254 -8.86 -41.15 7.94
N ASP A 255 -8.06 -41.92 8.69
CA ASP A 255 -8.41 -43.29 9.08
C ASP A 255 -9.11 -43.38 10.45
N ASP A 256 -9.26 -42.27 11.18
CA ASP A 256 -9.89 -42.25 12.49
C ASP A 256 -11.38 -41.87 12.38
N LEU A 257 -12.26 -42.84 12.62
CA LEU A 257 -13.71 -42.65 12.59
C LEU A 257 -14.25 -41.86 13.79
N GLN A 258 -13.47 -41.72 14.86
CA GLN A 258 -13.84 -40.97 16.05
C GLN A 258 -13.55 -39.47 15.90
N VAL A 259 -13.03 -39.04 14.75
CA VAL A 259 -12.94 -37.64 14.35
C VAL A 259 -14.00 -37.36 13.29
N SER A 260 -15.01 -36.54 13.60
CA SER A 260 -16.06 -36.24 12.63
C SER A 260 -15.53 -35.48 11.41
N SER A 261 -16.12 -35.75 10.25
CA SER A 261 -15.93 -34.93 9.05
C SER A 261 -16.64 -33.58 9.12
N ASP A 262 -17.62 -33.43 10.02
CA ASP A 262 -18.37 -32.18 10.22
C ASP A 262 -17.93 -31.51 11.52
N TYR A 263 -17.49 -30.25 11.44
CA TYR A 263 -17.10 -29.51 12.65
C TYR A 263 -18.29 -29.15 13.53
N ASN A 264 -19.52 -29.20 13.00
CA ASN A 264 -20.72 -28.92 13.79
C ASN A 264 -21.01 -30.00 14.84
N ASP A 265 -20.38 -31.16 14.75
CA ASP A 265 -20.39 -32.19 15.80
C ASP A 265 -19.50 -31.79 17.00
N TYR A 266 -18.85 -30.63 16.91
CA TYR A 266 -18.00 -30.05 17.93
C TYR A 266 -18.45 -28.65 18.33
N GLN A 267 -18.31 -28.36 19.62
CA GLN A 267 -18.33 -27.02 20.16
C GLN A 267 -16.94 -26.40 20.02
N ILE A 268 -16.83 -25.38 19.17
CA ILE A 268 -15.58 -24.66 18.85
C ILE A 268 -15.82 -23.15 19.00
N ASP A 269 -14.89 -22.44 19.65
CA ASP A 269 -14.89 -20.98 19.66
C ASP A 269 -14.25 -20.42 18.38
N TRP A 270 -15.09 -20.25 17.36
CA TRP A 270 -14.69 -19.72 16.06
C TRP A 270 -14.33 -18.23 16.07
N SER A 271 -14.54 -17.50 17.19
CA SER A 271 -14.25 -16.05 17.26
C SER A 271 -12.75 -15.75 17.07
N THR A 272 -11.90 -16.72 17.39
CA THR A 272 -10.44 -16.63 17.25
C THR A 272 -9.95 -17.00 15.85
N VAL A 273 -10.77 -17.74 15.09
CA VAL A 273 -10.47 -18.23 13.73
C VAL A 273 -10.93 -17.18 12.72
N THR A 274 -10.09 -16.18 12.54
CA THR A 274 -10.36 -15.09 11.59
C THR A 274 -9.42 -15.13 10.41
N LYS A 275 -9.91 -14.63 9.28
CA LYS A 275 -9.09 -14.49 8.08
C LYS A 275 -7.97 -13.46 8.36
N PRO A 276 -6.69 -13.78 8.10
CA PRO A 276 -5.61 -12.81 8.20
C PRO A 276 -5.69 -11.75 7.09
N ASN A 277 -5.08 -10.59 7.34
CA ASN A 277 -4.82 -9.59 6.32
C ASN A 277 -3.85 -10.13 5.25
N ILE A 278 -3.83 -9.51 4.07
CA ILE A 278 -2.87 -9.91 3.01
C ILE A 278 -1.45 -9.61 3.50
N GLY A 279 -0.54 -10.55 3.29
CA GLY A 279 0.83 -10.55 3.82
C GLY A 279 0.95 -10.90 5.30
N GLY A 280 -0.14 -11.31 5.95
CA GLY A 280 -0.19 -11.65 7.37
C GLY A 280 -0.50 -13.11 7.63
N ASN A 281 -0.40 -13.47 8.91
CA ASN A 281 -0.82 -14.75 9.46
C ASN A 281 -1.78 -14.55 10.64
N LYS A 282 -2.50 -15.61 10.97
CA LYS A 282 -3.35 -15.69 12.15
C LYS A 282 -3.13 -17.04 12.81
N ASP A 283 -2.74 -17.00 14.07
CA ASP A 283 -2.48 -18.19 14.86
C ASP A 283 -3.79 -18.92 15.15
N LEU A 284 -3.74 -20.25 15.04
CA LEU A 284 -4.79 -21.16 15.47
C LEU A 284 -4.33 -21.83 16.76
N ASN A 285 -5.16 -21.72 17.78
CA ASN A 285 -5.04 -22.49 19.01
C ASN A 285 -6.41 -22.58 19.67
N PHE A 286 -7.11 -23.69 19.45
CA PHE A 286 -8.41 -23.93 20.09
C PHE A 286 -8.60 -25.41 20.42
N LEU A 287 -9.50 -25.67 21.37
CA LEU A 287 -9.99 -27.01 21.71
C LEU A 287 -11.35 -27.22 21.04
N ALA A 288 -11.46 -28.25 20.19
CA ALA A 288 -12.73 -28.74 19.68
C ALA A 288 -13.31 -29.75 20.68
N THR A 289 -14.42 -29.39 21.30
CA THR A 289 -15.10 -30.24 22.29
C THR A 289 -16.24 -31.00 21.61
N PRO A 290 -16.23 -32.34 21.56
CA PRO A 290 -17.30 -33.09 20.91
C PRO A 290 -18.63 -32.89 21.64
N ILE A 291 -19.71 -32.69 20.89
CA ILE A 291 -21.07 -32.59 21.42
C ILE A 291 -21.50 -33.96 22.01
N ASP A 292 -21.13 -35.06 21.34
CA ASP A 292 -21.29 -36.42 21.83
C ASP A 292 -19.94 -37.13 22.01
N LYS A 293 -19.51 -37.23 23.27
CA LYS A 293 -18.24 -37.87 23.68
C LYS A 293 -18.24 -39.40 23.49
N SER A 294 -19.39 -40.02 23.25
CA SER A 294 -19.47 -41.47 23.01
C SER A 294 -19.09 -41.85 21.58
N ILE A 295 -19.08 -40.88 20.66
CA ILE A 295 -18.82 -41.07 19.24
C ILE A 295 -17.54 -40.34 18.82
N HIS A 296 -17.24 -39.19 19.42
CA HIS A 296 -16.13 -38.33 19.00
C HIS A 296 -15.15 -37.99 20.13
N HIS A 297 -13.87 -37.88 19.77
CA HIS A 297 -12.79 -37.48 20.68
C HIS A 297 -12.63 -35.98 20.81
N TYR A 298 -12.02 -35.52 21.90
CA TYR A 298 -11.55 -34.14 22.02
C TYR A 298 -10.42 -33.89 21.03
N MET A 299 -10.22 -32.64 20.60
CA MET A 299 -9.12 -32.33 19.68
C MET A 299 -8.55 -30.94 19.91
N ARG A 300 -7.23 -30.86 20.08
CA ARG A 300 -6.52 -29.58 20.05
C ARG A 300 -6.12 -29.26 18.61
N VAL A 301 -6.49 -28.08 18.13
CA VAL A 301 -6.08 -27.59 16.81
C VAL A 301 -5.08 -26.46 17.01
N VAL A 302 -3.89 -26.62 16.48
CA VAL A 302 -2.79 -25.65 16.54
C VAL A 302 -2.27 -25.35 15.14
N GLY A 303 -1.69 -24.16 14.93
CA GLY A 303 -0.99 -23.82 13.70
C GLY A 303 -1.31 -22.42 13.21
N PHE A 304 -1.37 -22.22 11.89
CA PHE A 304 -1.51 -20.90 11.29
C PHE A 304 -2.39 -20.91 10.04
N ILE A 305 -3.18 -19.84 9.92
CA ILE A 305 -3.78 -19.43 8.65
C ILE A 305 -2.91 -18.31 8.10
N PHE A 306 -2.45 -18.41 6.86
CA PHE A 306 -1.63 -17.39 6.23
C PHE A 306 -2.15 -16.99 4.87
N LYS A 307 -1.89 -15.74 4.50
CA LYS A 307 -2.30 -15.15 3.23
C LYS A 307 -1.14 -14.39 2.64
N ASP A 308 -0.39 -15.05 1.76
CA ASP A 308 0.83 -14.49 1.16
C ASP A 308 0.51 -13.26 0.30
N GLN A 309 1.50 -12.38 0.10
CA GLN A 309 1.43 -11.33 -0.92
C GLN A 309 1.81 -11.90 -2.29
N ILE A 310 1.34 -11.27 -3.36
CA ILE A 310 1.81 -11.56 -4.71
C ILE A 310 3.14 -10.86 -4.91
N GLU A 311 4.20 -11.66 -5.08
CA GLU A 311 5.53 -11.15 -5.38
C GLU A 311 5.63 -10.78 -6.87
N LEU A 312 5.94 -9.52 -7.14
CA LEU A 312 6.08 -9.01 -8.50
C LEU A 312 7.43 -9.41 -9.10
N PRO A 313 7.50 -9.76 -10.40
CA PRO A 313 8.77 -10.03 -11.06
C PRO A 313 9.70 -8.81 -10.96
N PRO A 314 10.96 -8.99 -10.51
CA PRO A 314 11.86 -7.86 -10.28
C PRO A 314 12.29 -7.16 -11.57
N ILE A 315 12.27 -7.87 -12.70
CA ILE A 315 12.62 -7.36 -14.02
C ILE A 315 11.60 -7.86 -15.05
N ILE A 316 11.08 -6.96 -15.88
CA ILE A 316 10.21 -7.28 -17.02
C ILE A 316 10.79 -6.62 -18.26
N GLU A 317 10.99 -7.39 -19.33
CA GLU A 317 11.44 -6.89 -20.62
C GLU A 317 10.26 -6.87 -21.60
N LEU A 318 9.85 -5.67 -22.01
CA LEU A 318 8.74 -5.49 -22.95
C LEU A 318 9.17 -5.93 -24.35
N SER A 319 8.43 -6.89 -24.90
CA SER A 319 8.63 -7.42 -26.25
C SER A 319 8.21 -6.42 -27.33
N ILE A 320 7.19 -5.60 -27.02
CA ILE A 320 6.62 -4.61 -27.92
C ILE A 320 7.37 -3.28 -27.77
N PRO A 321 7.96 -2.73 -28.85
CA PRO A 321 8.55 -1.40 -28.83
C PRO A 321 7.49 -0.32 -28.61
N ILE A 322 7.81 0.66 -27.79
CA ILE A 322 6.98 1.85 -27.55
C ILE A 322 7.30 2.87 -28.65
N VAL A 323 6.33 3.10 -29.53
CA VAL A 323 6.43 4.12 -30.58
C VAL A 323 6.03 5.46 -29.97
N VAL A 324 6.89 6.47 -30.13
CA VAL A 324 6.69 7.81 -29.60
C VAL A 324 6.96 8.85 -30.69
N THR A 325 6.04 9.81 -30.81
CA THR A 325 6.15 10.97 -31.70
C THR A 325 6.80 12.15 -30.97
N GLN A 326 7.28 13.16 -31.71
CA GLN A 326 7.86 14.35 -31.08
C GLN A 326 6.84 15.15 -30.24
N GLN A 327 5.54 15.09 -30.59
CA GLN A 327 4.47 15.73 -29.82
C GLN A 327 4.25 15.06 -28.45
N GLU A 328 4.56 13.77 -28.33
CA GLU A 328 4.42 12.98 -27.09
C GLU A 328 5.65 13.08 -26.18
N ARG A 329 6.70 13.80 -26.59
CA ARG A 329 7.96 13.94 -25.83
C ARG A 329 7.79 14.34 -24.36
N PRO A 330 6.88 15.24 -23.98
CA PRO A 330 6.61 15.50 -22.56
C PRO A 330 5.57 14.57 -21.93
N ASN A 331 4.79 13.82 -22.72
CA ASN A 331 3.54 13.17 -22.31
C ASN A 331 3.45 11.68 -22.70
N VAL A 332 4.57 10.93 -22.63
CA VAL A 332 4.54 9.48 -22.87
C VAL A 332 3.54 8.82 -21.91
N ASP A 333 2.58 8.06 -22.46
CA ASP A 333 1.51 7.43 -21.68
C ASP A 333 2.07 6.33 -20.77
N LYS A 334 2.31 6.70 -19.51
CA LYS A 334 2.85 5.80 -18.48
C LYS A 334 1.86 4.70 -18.10
N ASP A 335 0.55 5.00 -18.13
CA ASP A 335 -0.49 4.03 -17.78
C ASP A 335 -0.59 2.94 -18.86
N TRP A 336 -0.44 3.31 -20.14
CA TRP A 336 -0.37 2.34 -21.22
C TRP A 336 0.87 1.45 -21.13
N ILE A 337 2.06 2.02 -20.87
CA ILE A 337 3.28 1.25 -20.62
C ILE A 337 3.06 0.28 -19.46
N TRP A 338 2.50 0.76 -18.35
CA TRP A 338 2.24 -0.08 -17.19
C TRP A 338 1.28 -1.24 -17.48
N LYS A 339 0.20 -0.99 -18.24
CA LYS A 339 -0.72 -2.05 -18.68
C LYS A 339 -0.02 -3.13 -19.50
N LEU A 340 0.86 -2.74 -20.44
CA LEU A 340 1.64 -3.68 -21.23
C LEU A 340 2.57 -4.53 -20.35
N VAL A 341 3.22 -3.91 -19.36
CA VAL A 341 4.13 -4.59 -18.41
C VAL A 341 3.38 -5.64 -17.59
N MET A 342 2.19 -5.31 -17.08
CA MET A 342 1.36 -6.27 -16.33
C MET A 342 0.89 -7.44 -17.20
N CYS A 343 0.56 -7.17 -18.48
CA CYS A 343 0.18 -8.21 -19.43
C CYS A 343 1.37 -9.14 -19.75
N GLU A 344 2.56 -8.59 -20.01
CA GLU A 344 3.78 -9.36 -20.30
C GLU A 344 4.17 -10.26 -19.09
N ALA A 345 3.96 -9.77 -17.86
CA ALA A 345 4.16 -10.55 -16.65
C ALA A 345 3.04 -11.57 -16.34
N ASN A 346 2.00 -11.64 -17.19
CA ASN A 346 0.80 -12.48 -16.99
C ASN A 346 0.08 -12.22 -15.65
N ILE A 347 0.08 -10.97 -15.19
CA ILE A 347 -0.58 -10.53 -13.95
C ILE A 347 -1.91 -9.85 -14.31
N ASN A 348 -2.97 -10.66 -14.43
CA ASN A 348 -4.31 -10.15 -14.68
C ASN A 348 -4.85 -9.39 -13.46
N GLY A 349 -5.27 -8.13 -13.65
CA GLY A 349 -5.70 -7.26 -12.55
C GLY A 349 -4.55 -6.84 -11.63
N GLY A 350 -3.34 -6.67 -12.19
CA GLY A 350 -2.16 -6.20 -11.48
C GLY A 350 -2.34 -4.84 -10.79
N PRO A 351 -1.37 -4.44 -9.94
CA PRO A 351 -1.51 -3.23 -9.14
C PRO A 351 -1.60 -1.98 -10.02
N ALA A 352 -2.29 -0.94 -9.53
CA ALA A 352 -2.36 0.34 -10.22
C ALA A 352 -0.98 1.02 -10.26
N LEU A 353 -0.70 1.78 -11.33
CA LEU A 353 0.55 2.55 -11.45
C LEU A 353 0.75 3.52 -10.28
N THR A 354 -0.34 4.05 -9.72
CA THR A 354 -0.34 4.92 -8.53
C THR A 354 0.24 4.27 -7.28
N ASN A 355 0.35 2.94 -7.24
CA ASN A 355 1.00 2.21 -6.16
C ASN A 355 2.54 2.24 -6.27
N PHE A 356 3.08 2.89 -7.29
CA PHE A 356 4.52 2.94 -7.54
C PHE A 356 5.01 4.37 -7.72
N ASP A 357 6.22 4.64 -7.20
CA ASP A 357 6.98 5.83 -7.56
C ASP A 357 7.56 5.65 -8.97
N THR A 358 7.11 6.51 -9.88
CA THR A 358 7.55 6.60 -11.27
C THR A 358 8.05 8.00 -11.63
N THR A 359 8.43 8.80 -10.63
CA THR A 359 8.90 10.18 -10.81
C THR A 359 10.13 10.24 -11.72
N SER A 360 11.01 9.25 -11.65
CA SER A 360 12.22 9.15 -12.48
C SER A 360 11.93 8.94 -13.97
N TRP A 361 10.77 8.39 -14.34
CA TRP A 361 10.48 7.97 -15.71
C TRP A 361 10.56 9.13 -16.69
N GLN A 362 10.03 10.31 -16.31
CA GLN A 362 10.04 11.47 -17.19
C GLN A 362 11.46 11.93 -17.50
N SER A 363 12.34 11.96 -16.49
CA SER A 363 13.74 12.31 -16.72
C SER A 363 14.44 11.26 -17.56
N ILE A 364 14.12 9.97 -17.40
CA ILE A 364 14.72 8.89 -18.17
C ILE A 364 14.30 9.00 -19.64
N PHE A 365 13.02 9.23 -19.92
CA PHE A 365 12.54 9.49 -21.27
C PHE A 365 13.23 10.72 -21.89
N ASN A 366 13.28 11.84 -21.18
CA ASN A 366 13.90 13.07 -21.69
C ASN A 366 15.39 12.90 -22.04
N LYS A 367 16.15 12.15 -21.22
CA LYS A 367 17.59 11.93 -21.41
C LYS A 367 17.92 10.90 -22.48
N ASN A 368 17.09 9.88 -22.63
CA ASN A 368 17.31 8.75 -23.53
C ASN A 368 16.33 8.79 -24.71
N TRP A 369 15.98 10.00 -25.16
CA TRP A 369 15.07 10.17 -26.28
C TRP A 369 15.78 9.75 -27.58
N PRO A 370 15.30 8.73 -28.31
CA PRO A 370 15.95 8.32 -29.55
C PRO A 370 15.85 9.43 -30.60
N ASN A 371 16.87 9.51 -31.46
CA ASN A 371 16.76 10.25 -32.71
C ASN A 371 15.66 9.63 -33.60
N ILE A 372 15.07 10.43 -34.49
CA ILE A 372 13.99 9.98 -35.38
C ILE A 372 14.47 8.78 -36.22
N ARG A 373 13.65 7.72 -36.27
CA ARG A 373 13.90 6.37 -36.84
C ARG A 373 14.96 5.52 -36.13
N GLN A 374 15.55 6.00 -35.03
CA GLN A 374 16.42 5.20 -34.17
C GLN A 374 15.63 4.54 -33.05
N ARG A 375 16.21 3.47 -32.51
CA ARG A 375 15.69 2.73 -31.38
C ARG A 375 16.60 2.97 -30.19
N GLU A 376 16.04 3.31 -29.05
CA GLU A 376 16.80 3.46 -27.81
C GLU A 376 16.26 2.48 -26.76
N LYS A 377 17.15 1.77 -26.07
CA LYS A 377 16.74 0.91 -24.95
C LYS A 377 16.77 1.72 -23.67
N VAL A 378 15.65 1.77 -22.98
CA VAL A 378 15.50 2.45 -21.69
C VAL A 378 15.16 1.46 -20.61
N THR A 379 15.70 1.74 -19.43
CA THR A 379 15.37 1.04 -18.19
C THR A 379 14.61 1.98 -17.28
N LEU A 380 13.39 1.62 -16.91
CA LEU A 380 12.53 2.34 -15.99
C LEU A 380 12.47 1.58 -14.66
N GLN A 381 12.33 2.31 -13.55
CA GLN A 381 12.13 1.72 -12.23
C GLN A 381 10.79 2.16 -11.68
N ALA A 382 9.95 1.20 -11.30
CA ALA A 382 8.73 1.42 -10.52
C ALA A 382 9.00 0.93 -9.09
N LEU A 383 9.15 1.87 -8.16
CA LEU A 383 9.40 1.54 -6.75
C LEU A 383 8.06 1.38 -6.04
N ASN A 384 7.80 0.23 -5.45
CA ASN A 384 6.53 -0.05 -4.78
C ASN A 384 6.40 0.83 -3.52
N LEU A 385 5.34 1.63 -3.47
CA LEU A 385 5.04 2.51 -2.34
C LEU A 385 4.42 1.76 -1.15
N ASN A 386 4.13 0.47 -1.32
CA ASN A 386 3.44 -0.41 -0.36
C ASN A 386 2.04 0.08 0.02
N THR A 387 1.37 0.81 -0.89
CA THR A 387 0.00 1.31 -0.71
C THR A 387 -1.06 0.23 -0.92
N ASP A 388 -0.77 -0.76 -1.77
CA ASP A 388 -1.61 -1.94 -1.96
C ASP A 388 -0.97 -3.15 -1.26
N PRO A 389 -1.55 -3.65 -0.15
CA PRO A 389 -0.98 -4.76 0.61
C PRO A 389 -1.00 -6.09 -0.16
N MET A 390 -1.69 -6.17 -1.30
CA MET A 390 -1.75 -7.37 -2.11
C MET A 390 -0.44 -7.70 -2.83
N PHE A 391 0.38 -6.70 -3.14
CA PHE A 391 1.57 -6.86 -3.97
C PHE A 391 2.83 -6.39 -3.28
N LYS A 392 3.95 -7.09 -3.50
CA LYS A 392 5.26 -6.72 -2.98
C LYS A 392 6.33 -6.80 -4.07
N GLY A 393 7.33 -5.93 -3.96
CA GLY A 393 8.50 -5.92 -4.82
C GLY A 393 8.53 -4.72 -5.76
N ASN A 394 9.72 -4.20 -6.01
CA ASN A 394 9.96 -3.17 -7.03
C ASN A 394 10.07 -3.83 -8.39
N ILE A 395 9.70 -3.11 -9.45
CA ILE A 395 9.80 -3.59 -10.83
C ILE A 395 10.80 -2.75 -11.61
N THR A 396 11.74 -3.41 -12.27
CA THR A 396 12.58 -2.81 -13.32
C THR A 396 12.00 -3.16 -14.68
N ILE A 397 11.64 -2.16 -15.48
CA ILE A 397 11.07 -2.35 -16.81
C ILE A 397 12.15 -2.02 -17.85
N ARG A 398 12.44 -2.95 -18.75
CA ARG A 398 13.29 -2.70 -19.92
C ARG A 398 12.41 -2.60 -21.15
N LEU A 399 12.49 -1.49 -21.87
CA LEU A 399 11.69 -1.29 -23.07
C LEU A 399 12.50 -0.60 -24.17
N THR A 400 12.06 -0.78 -25.41
CA THR A 400 12.67 -0.12 -26.58
C THR A 400 11.76 1.02 -27.04
N LEU A 401 12.28 2.25 -27.04
CA LEU A 401 11.62 3.42 -27.62
C LEU A 401 11.95 3.52 -29.10
N ILE A 402 10.98 3.90 -29.92
CA ILE A 402 11.15 4.20 -31.34
C ILE A 402 10.59 5.59 -31.62
N ASN A 403 11.43 6.53 -32.06
CA ASN A 403 10.98 7.87 -32.44
C ASN A 403 10.56 7.91 -33.92
N GLN A 404 9.33 8.35 -34.22
CA GLN A 404 8.83 8.44 -35.61
C GLN A 404 8.87 9.86 -36.23
N GLY A 405 9.19 10.91 -35.46
CA GLY A 405 9.28 12.30 -35.94
C GLY A 405 8.00 13.13 -35.79
N ILE A 406 7.88 14.19 -36.59
CA ILE A 406 6.67 15.01 -36.72
C ILE A 406 5.93 14.58 -37.99
N ASP A 407 4.83 13.85 -37.82
CA ASP A 407 3.87 13.56 -38.89
C ASP A 407 2.64 14.45 -38.68
N PRO A 408 2.50 15.59 -39.39
CA PRO A 408 1.28 16.39 -39.34
C PRO A 408 0.10 15.71 -40.04
N GLY A 409 0.30 14.52 -40.62
CA GLY A 409 -0.69 13.81 -41.42
C GLY A 409 -0.79 14.34 -42.85
N LEU A 410 -1.93 14.04 -43.47
CA LEU A 410 -2.28 14.44 -44.83
C LEU A 410 -2.77 15.90 -44.84
N LEU A 411 -2.04 16.78 -45.53
CA LEU A 411 -2.43 18.18 -45.72
C LEU A 411 -3.06 18.37 -47.11
N ALA A 412 -4.35 18.68 -47.11
CA ALA A 412 -5.05 19.14 -48.30
C ALA A 412 -4.74 20.62 -48.57
N LEU A 413 -4.28 20.94 -49.77
CA LEU A 413 -4.05 22.30 -50.23
C LEU A 413 -5.20 22.80 -51.08
N ASP A 414 -5.42 24.12 -51.05
CA ASP A 414 -6.33 24.78 -51.98
C ASP A 414 -5.87 24.53 -53.43
N PRO A 415 -6.78 24.25 -54.37
CA PRO A 415 -6.44 24.01 -55.77
C PRO A 415 -5.67 25.16 -56.41
N ILE A 416 -4.94 24.84 -57.48
CA ILE A 416 -4.10 25.78 -58.24
C ILE A 416 -4.65 25.88 -59.66
N LEU A 417 -5.06 27.09 -60.06
CA LEU A 417 -5.34 27.42 -61.45
C LEU A 417 -4.09 27.95 -62.13
N LEU A 418 -3.84 27.45 -63.35
CA LEU A 418 -2.68 27.77 -64.17
C LEU A 418 -3.14 28.31 -65.52
N SER A 419 -2.45 29.30 -66.06
CA SER A 419 -2.70 29.79 -67.43
C SER A 419 -1.81 29.04 -68.41
N GLU A 420 -2.35 28.61 -69.55
CA GLU A 420 -1.53 28.03 -70.61
C GLU A 420 -0.51 29.04 -71.17
N ASP A 421 -0.86 30.33 -71.19
CA ASP A 421 -0.01 31.41 -71.69
C ASP A 421 1.27 31.63 -70.84
N ASP A 422 1.22 31.26 -69.56
CA ASP A 422 2.31 31.47 -68.59
C ASP A 422 3.41 30.39 -68.65
N LYS A 423 3.25 29.37 -69.52
CA LYS A 423 4.25 28.31 -69.79
C LYS A 423 4.88 27.68 -68.52
N HIS A 424 4.03 27.21 -67.62
CA HIS A 424 4.46 26.60 -66.36
C HIS A 424 5.36 25.35 -66.53
N THR A 425 6.37 25.25 -65.67
CA THR A 425 7.22 24.06 -65.45
C THR A 425 6.87 23.37 -64.12
N THR A 426 7.26 22.10 -63.94
CA THR A 426 7.05 21.37 -62.67
C THR A 426 7.63 22.14 -61.48
N ASN A 427 8.79 22.78 -61.63
CA ASN A 427 9.40 23.58 -60.56
C ASN A 427 8.59 24.85 -60.26
N SER A 428 8.13 25.58 -61.28
CA SER A 428 7.29 26.77 -61.04
C SER A 428 5.94 26.42 -60.39
N VAL A 429 5.40 25.22 -60.64
CA VAL A 429 4.20 24.75 -59.96
C VAL A 429 4.53 24.30 -58.54
N LEU A 430 5.67 23.66 -58.32
CA LEU A 430 6.16 23.31 -56.98
C LEU A 430 6.31 24.54 -56.07
N ASP A 431 6.81 25.66 -56.59
CA ASP A 431 6.90 26.92 -55.84
C ASP A 431 5.50 27.39 -55.40
N LEU A 432 4.49 27.31 -56.28
CA LEU A 432 3.10 27.63 -55.94
C LEU A 432 2.50 26.67 -54.90
N VAL A 433 2.84 25.37 -54.99
CA VAL A 433 2.45 24.37 -53.99
C VAL A 433 3.08 24.68 -52.64
N TRP A 434 4.36 25.07 -52.64
CA TRP A 434 5.11 25.40 -51.44
C TRP A 434 4.56 26.64 -50.75
N ASP A 435 4.30 27.72 -51.49
CA ASP A 435 3.70 28.94 -50.97
C ASP A 435 2.34 28.66 -50.33
N LYS A 436 1.52 27.79 -50.92
CA LYS A 436 0.23 27.38 -50.33
C LYS A 436 0.41 26.52 -49.08
N LEU A 437 1.43 25.66 -49.05
CA LEU A 437 1.71 24.78 -47.92
C LEU A 437 2.14 25.55 -46.68
N ILE A 438 3.11 26.47 -46.80
CA ILE A 438 3.63 27.24 -45.65
C ILE A 438 2.61 28.25 -45.09
N ASN A 439 1.66 28.68 -45.93
CA ASN A 439 0.57 29.58 -45.53
C ASN A 439 -0.68 28.82 -45.04
N ASN A 440 -0.65 27.48 -45.03
CA ASN A 440 -1.73 26.68 -44.48
C ASN A 440 -1.79 26.84 -42.95
N LYS A 441 -2.99 26.99 -42.37
CA LYS A 441 -3.17 27.12 -40.91
C LYS A 441 -2.65 25.93 -40.11
N ALA A 442 -2.59 24.75 -40.71
CA ALA A 442 -2.04 23.55 -40.11
C ALA A 442 -0.51 23.45 -40.21
N TRP A 443 0.15 24.37 -40.93
CA TRP A 443 1.60 24.46 -40.97
C TRP A 443 2.14 24.92 -39.62
N ASN A 444 3.18 24.24 -39.13
CA ASN A 444 3.80 24.60 -37.86
C ASN A 444 4.66 25.87 -38.05
N PRO A 445 4.37 26.98 -37.33
CA PRO A 445 5.09 28.25 -37.50
C PRO A 445 6.56 28.20 -37.08
N HIS A 446 6.99 27.11 -36.41
CA HIS A 446 8.39 26.89 -36.03
C HIS A 446 9.22 26.16 -37.10
N LEU A 447 8.63 25.78 -38.24
CA LEU A 447 9.34 25.22 -39.39
C LEU A 447 9.79 26.33 -40.35
N SER A 448 10.93 26.13 -41.03
CA SER A 448 11.41 27.06 -42.05
C SER A 448 10.38 27.22 -43.18
N GLY A 449 10.20 28.45 -43.66
CA GLY A 449 9.40 28.75 -44.86
C GLY A 449 10.18 28.64 -46.17
N ASP A 450 11.49 28.38 -46.12
CA ASP A 450 12.35 28.31 -47.30
C ASP A 450 12.38 26.88 -47.87
N LEU A 451 11.88 26.72 -49.10
CA LEU A 451 11.81 25.43 -49.82
C LEU A 451 13.18 24.76 -49.92
N ALA A 452 14.29 25.51 -49.95
CA ALA A 452 15.65 24.96 -50.03
C ALA A 452 16.01 24.06 -48.83
N ASN A 453 15.33 24.21 -47.69
CA ASN A 453 15.51 23.37 -46.51
C ASN A 453 14.72 22.04 -46.58
N PHE A 454 14.00 21.83 -47.68
CA PHE A 454 13.12 20.70 -47.90
C PHE A 454 13.48 19.97 -49.20
N GLU A 455 13.12 18.70 -49.23
CA GLU A 455 13.29 17.75 -50.31
C GLU A 455 11.90 17.24 -50.70
N PRO A 456 11.33 17.78 -51.80
CA PRO A 456 10.14 17.26 -52.43
C PRO A 456 10.40 15.86 -53.00
N GLN A 457 9.50 14.94 -52.69
CA GLN A 457 9.47 13.57 -53.18
C GLN A 457 8.22 13.41 -54.07
N ASP A 458 8.24 12.43 -54.97
CA ASP A 458 7.14 12.15 -55.89
C ASP A 458 6.80 13.30 -56.88
N LEU A 459 7.79 14.10 -57.28
CA LEU A 459 7.62 15.19 -58.27
C LEU A 459 7.06 14.70 -59.61
N ASP A 460 7.25 13.43 -59.95
CA ASP A 460 6.66 12.80 -61.13
C ASP A 460 5.13 12.86 -61.10
N ARG A 461 4.49 12.78 -59.92
CA ARG A 461 3.03 12.88 -59.79
C ARG A 461 2.54 14.29 -60.09
N LEU A 462 3.24 15.31 -59.60
CA LEU A 462 2.96 16.72 -59.93
C LEU A 462 3.20 17.01 -61.42
N SER A 463 4.30 16.48 -61.97
CA SER A 463 4.65 16.56 -63.39
C SER A 463 3.58 15.91 -64.29
N ASN A 464 3.08 14.73 -63.90
CA ASN A 464 2.02 14.05 -64.63
C ASN A 464 0.70 14.79 -64.55
N ALA A 465 0.30 15.27 -63.36
CA ALA A 465 -0.89 16.11 -63.22
C ALA A 465 -0.80 17.37 -64.10
N LEU A 466 0.38 18.00 -64.20
CA LEU A 466 0.59 19.20 -65.04
C LEU A 466 0.43 18.89 -66.53
N LYS A 467 0.96 17.75 -66.98
CA LYS A 467 0.82 17.30 -68.37
C LYS A 467 -0.62 16.92 -68.70
N GLU A 468 -1.30 16.19 -67.81
CA GLU A 468 -2.67 15.75 -68.03
C GLU A 468 -3.63 16.93 -68.01
N THR A 469 -3.47 17.89 -67.10
CA THR A 469 -4.36 19.06 -67.08
C THR A 469 -4.19 19.92 -68.34
N LYS A 470 -2.97 20.01 -68.89
CA LYS A 470 -2.72 20.68 -70.18
C LYS A 470 -3.42 20.01 -71.35
N LYS A 471 -3.62 18.68 -71.30
CA LYS A 471 -4.34 17.92 -72.34
C LYS A 471 -5.84 17.93 -72.13
N SER A 472 -6.29 17.75 -70.89
CA SER A 472 -7.69 17.49 -70.54
C SER A 472 -8.48 18.77 -70.28
N GLY A 473 -7.81 19.86 -69.86
CA GLY A 473 -8.44 21.08 -69.36
C GLY A 473 -9.26 20.85 -68.09
N LYS A 474 -9.11 19.70 -67.44
CA LYS A 474 -9.82 19.30 -66.22
C LYS A 474 -8.95 19.46 -64.98
N TRP A 475 -9.58 19.39 -63.82
CA TRP A 475 -8.89 19.28 -62.54
C TRP A 475 -8.18 17.94 -62.44
N GLU A 476 -6.86 17.99 -62.24
CA GLU A 476 -6.03 16.81 -62.03
C GLU A 476 -5.48 16.83 -60.60
N THR A 477 -5.70 15.73 -59.88
CA THR A 477 -5.18 15.57 -58.52
C THR A 477 -3.71 15.18 -58.54
N TYR A 478 -2.94 15.74 -57.61
CA TYR A 478 -1.59 15.28 -57.31
C TYR A 478 -1.43 14.99 -55.82
N VAL A 479 -0.55 14.04 -55.53
CA VAL A 479 -0.10 13.74 -54.17
C VAL A 479 1.41 13.78 -54.19
N MET A 480 2.00 14.52 -53.26
CA MET A 480 3.45 14.59 -53.13
C MET A 480 3.86 14.53 -51.67
N ASN A 481 5.00 13.90 -51.41
CA ASN A 481 5.60 13.92 -50.10
C ASN A 481 6.62 15.06 -50.05
N ILE A 482 6.67 15.83 -48.96
CA ILE A 482 7.75 16.80 -48.75
C ILE A 482 8.43 16.47 -47.44
N SER A 483 9.76 16.37 -47.48
CA SER A 483 10.57 16.09 -46.30
C SER A 483 11.53 17.24 -46.00
N GLY A 484 11.73 17.60 -44.73
CA GLY A 484 12.50 18.79 -44.34
C GLY A 484 13.56 18.55 -43.30
N LYS A 485 14.54 19.45 -43.23
CA LYS A 485 15.51 19.53 -42.13
C LYS A 485 14.99 20.47 -41.05
N GLN A 486 14.93 20.01 -39.80
CA GLN A 486 14.92 20.94 -38.66
C GLN A 486 16.37 21.33 -38.39
N GLU A 487 16.63 22.57 -37.97
CA GLU A 487 17.99 23.12 -37.86
C GLU A 487 18.98 22.15 -37.18
N VAL A 488 20.04 21.82 -37.93
CA VAL A 488 21.35 21.26 -37.52
C VAL A 488 21.55 19.72 -37.38
N ALA A 489 20.54 18.83 -37.36
CA ALA A 489 20.86 17.38 -37.10
C ALA A 489 20.16 16.25 -37.89
N GLY A 490 19.12 16.47 -38.71
CA GLY A 490 18.43 15.35 -39.35
C GLY A 490 17.27 15.72 -40.26
N ARG A 491 16.86 14.78 -41.13
CA ARG A 491 15.67 14.92 -42.00
C ARG A 491 14.42 14.57 -41.16
N ASP A 492 13.84 15.56 -40.48
CA ASP A 492 12.96 15.38 -39.31
C ASP A 492 11.50 15.85 -39.51
N PHE A 493 11.16 16.31 -40.71
CA PHE A 493 9.78 16.65 -41.10
C PHE A 493 9.37 15.80 -42.31
N LYS A 494 8.18 15.19 -42.29
CA LYS A 494 7.57 14.59 -43.48
C LYS A 494 6.09 14.92 -43.52
N VAL A 495 5.62 15.50 -44.63
CA VAL A 495 4.21 15.79 -44.87
C VAL A 495 3.77 15.16 -46.18
N THR A 496 2.54 14.64 -46.20
CA THR A 496 1.89 14.22 -47.45
C THR A 496 0.95 15.33 -47.90
N VAL A 497 1.24 15.93 -49.04
CA VAL A 497 0.48 17.04 -49.63
C VAL A 497 -0.46 16.48 -50.69
N HIS A 498 -1.74 16.78 -50.55
CA HIS A 498 -2.77 16.49 -51.55
C HIS A 498 -3.26 17.80 -52.15
N GLY A 499 -3.28 17.91 -53.48
CA GLY A 499 -3.80 19.09 -54.15
C GLY A 499 -4.40 18.77 -55.52
N GLN A 500 -4.97 19.79 -56.14
CA GLN A 500 -5.57 19.72 -57.48
C GLN A 500 -5.03 20.88 -58.32
N ILE A 501 -4.72 20.61 -59.59
CA ILE A 501 -4.32 21.65 -60.55
C ILE A 501 -5.21 21.61 -61.79
N LYS A 502 -5.50 22.79 -62.36
CA LYS A 502 -6.21 22.94 -63.62
C LYS A 502 -5.56 23.99 -64.50
N MET A 503 -5.35 23.68 -65.78
CA MET A 503 -4.89 24.63 -66.79
C MET A 503 -6.07 25.22 -67.56
N VAL A 504 -6.08 26.55 -67.71
CA VAL A 504 -7.06 27.28 -68.52
C VAL A 504 -6.42 27.82 -69.79
N ASN A 505 -7.07 27.60 -70.93
CA ASN A 505 -6.58 27.99 -72.25
C ASN A 505 -7.10 29.38 -72.67
N LYS A 506 -8.10 29.90 -71.95
CA LYS A 506 -8.66 31.25 -72.10
C LYS A 506 -9.06 31.77 -70.73
N PRO A 507 -9.03 33.10 -70.51
CA PRO A 507 -9.52 33.68 -69.28
C PRO A 507 -10.99 33.33 -69.02
N ILE A 508 -11.33 33.14 -67.75
CA ILE A 508 -12.71 32.96 -67.30
C ILE A 508 -13.40 34.34 -67.31
N GLU A 509 -14.48 34.47 -68.08
CA GLU A 509 -15.21 35.74 -68.29
C GLU A 509 -16.48 35.90 -67.42
N GLU A 510 -16.71 35.00 -66.46
CA GLU A 510 -17.93 35.04 -65.63
C GLU A 510 -17.92 36.15 -64.57
N ASN A 511 -19.08 36.77 -64.34
CA ASN A 511 -19.28 37.82 -63.33
C ASN A 511 -20.15 37.31 -62.16
N PRO A 512 -19.61 36.50 -61.24
CA PRO A 512 -20.39 35.89 -60.18
C PRO A 512 -20.86 36.92 -59.14
N VAL A 513 -22.02 36.65 -58.53
CA VAL A 513 -22.58 37.47 -57.45
C VAL A 513 -22.53 36.69 -56.14
N VAL A 514 -21.81 37.21 -55.16
CA VAL A 514 -21.76 36.74 -53.77
C VAL A 514 -22.73 37.60 -52.95
N ASP A 515 -23.88 37.04 -52.58
CA ASP A 515 -24.89 37.75 -51.79
C ASP A 515 -24.77 37.41 -50.30
N LEU A 516 -24.16 38.31 -49.54
CA LEU A 516 -24.06 38.26 -48.07
C LEU A 516 -25.08 39.20 -47.40
N SER A 517 -26.11 39.66 -48.11
CA SER A 517 -27.12 40.60 -47.58
C SER A 517 -27.94 40.01 -46.42
N TYR A 518 -27.99 38.67 -46.32
CA TYR A 518 -28.58 37.96 -45.18
C TYR A 518 -27.74 38.09 -43.89
N LYS A 519 -26.45 38.40 -44.02
CA LYS A 519 -25.52 38.56 -42.89
C LYS A 519 -25.45 40.03 -42.50
N THR A 520 -25.50 40.29 -41.20
CA THR A 520 -25.48 41.64 -40.64
C THR A 520 -24.05 42.00 -40.23
N TYR A 521 -23.40 42.91 -40.97
CA TYR A 521 -22.08 43.42 -40.62
C TYR A 521 -22.21 44.71 -39.80
N GLN A 522 -21.83 44.67 -38.54
CA GLN A 522 -22.09 45.77 -37.62
C GLN A 522 -20.93 46.76 -37.54
N PHE A 523 -21.24 48.06 -37.50
CA PHE A 523 -20.24 49.14 -37.38
C PHE A 523 -20.65 50.14 -36.30
N VAL A 524 -19.69 50.93 -35.81
CA VAL A 524 -19.97 51.97 -34.81
C VAL A 524 -20.01 53.34 -35.52
N PRO A 525 -21.12 54.10 -35.41
CA PRO A 525 -21.21 55.43 -36.02
C PRO A 525 -20.08 56.37 -35.55
N ARG A 526 -19.27 56.89 -36.48
CA ARG A 526 -18.12 57.76 -36.16
C ARG A 526 -18.50 59.07 -35.46
N LYS A 527 -19.72 59.57 -35.66
CA LYS A 527 -20.26 60.73 -34.93
C LYS A 527 -20.34 60.50 -33.40
N GLN A 528 -20.28 59.25 -32.93
CA GLN A 528 -20.35 58.87 -31.52
C GLN A 528 -19.01 58.40 -30.93
N SER A 529 -17.97 58.12 -31.75
CA SER A 529 -16.63 57.71 -31.30
C SER A 529 -15.56 57.80 -32.40
N SER A 530 -14.32 58.15 -32.05
CA SER A 530 -13.16 58.26 -32.95
C SER A 530 -12.46 56.92 -33.19
N SER A 531 -12.98 56.09 -34.11
CA SER A 531 -12.37 54.80 -34.46
C SER A 531 -12.06 54.69 -35.96
N ASP A 532 -10.77 54.76 -36.28
CA ASP A 532 -10.20 54.58 -37.63
C ASP A 532 -9.97 53.11 -37.99
N ASN A 533 -10.02 52.18 -37.01
CA ASN A 533 -9.63 50.78 -37.20
C ASN A 533 -10.79 49.79 -37.48
N GLN A 534 -12.04 50.26 -37.52
CA GLN A 534 -13.20 49.38 -37.80
C GLN A 534 -13.30 48.94 -39.27
N VAL A 535 -12.83 49.78 -40.19
CA VAL A 535 -12.91 49.55 -41.64
C VAL A 535 -12.02 48.38 -42.09
N PRO A 536 -10.72 48.33 -41.73
CA PRO A 536 -9.87 47.17 -42.07
C PRO A 536 -10.39 45.85 -41.50
N TYR A 537 -10.96 45.89 -40.30
CA TYR A 537 -11.54 44.72 -39.64
C TYR A 537 -12.79 44.20 -40.38
N LEU A 538 -13.73 45.09 -40.72
CA LEU A 538 -14.91 44.73 -41.51
C LEU A 538 -14.49 44.12 -42.85
N ALA A 539 -13.55 44.75 -43.55
CA ALA A 539 -13.03 44.23 -44.82
C ALA A 539 -12.45 42.81 -44.70
N HIS A 540 -11.76 42.51 -43.60
CA HIS A 540 -11.21 41.18 -43.32
C HIS A 540 -12.31 40.14 -43.01
N GLN A 541 -13.29 40.48 -42.16
CA GLN A 541 -14.42 39.60 -41.87
C GLN A 541 -15.23 39.27 -43.12
N ILE A 542 -15.54 40.31 -43.91
CA ILE A 542 -16.24 40.19 -45.18
C ILE A 542 -15.47 39.25 -46.12
N TRP A 543 -14.14 39.39 -46.23
CA TRP A 543 -13.32 38.46 -47.02
C TRP A 543 -13.44 37.01 -46.54
N GLY A 544 -13.36 36.79 -45.23
CA GLY A 544 -13.47 35.47 -44.63
C GLY A 544 -14.80 34.77 -44.93
N ASP A 545 -15.86 35.52 -45.23
CA ASP A 545 -17.15 34.96 -45.67
C ASP A 545 -17.23 34.82 -47.19
N ILE A 546 -16.67 35.75 -47.96
CA ILE A 546 -16.58 35.65 -49.42
C ILE A 546 -15.93 34.34 -49.83
N ILE A 547 -14.77 34.00 -49.24
CA ILE A 547 -14.02 32.78 -49.59
C ILE A 547 -14.70 31.47 -49.20
N LYS A 548 -15.83 31.53 -48.49
CA LYS A 548 -16.69 30.38 -48.19
C LYS A 548 -17.82 30.20 -49.21
N ASN A 549 -17.89 31.03 -50.24
CA ASN A 549 -18.88 30.85 -51.30
C ASN A 549 -18.43 29.79 -52.30
N LEU A 550 -19.40 29.17 -52.98
CA LEU A 550 -19.19 28.08 -53.93
C LEU A 550 -18.13 28.39 -54.98
N ILE A 551 -18.01 29.63 -55.45
CA ILE A 551 -16.98 30.03 -56.43
C ILE A 551 -15.53 29.87 -55.91
N PHE A 552 -15.36 29.69 -54.59
CA PHE A 552 -14.08 29.47 -53.88
C PHE A 552 -13.98 28.08 -53.20
N ILE A 553 -15.06 27.29 -53.12
CA ILE A 553 -15.09 25.99 -52.40
C ILE A 553 -15.02 24.82 -53.40
N VAL A 554 -14.33 23.75 -52.99
CA VAL A 554 -13.91 22.61 -53.83
C VAL A 554 -14.86 21.40 -53.74
N GLU A 555 -15.84 21.39 -52.85
CA GLU A 555 -16.31 20.10 -52.35
C GLU A 555 -17.18 19.28 -53.31
N ASP A 556 -17.94 19.85 -54.23
CA ASP A 556 -18.57 19.10 -55.34
C ASP A 556 -19.04 20.12 -56.40
N GLU A 557 -18.50 20.02 -57.62
CA GLU A 557 -18.65 20.92 -58.80
C GLU A 557 -19.24 22.33 -58.55
N PRO A 558 -18.35 23.33 -58.47
CA PRO A 558 -18.49 24.46 -59.38
C PRO A 558 -17.17 24.80 -60.10
N THR A 559 -17.32 25.31 -61.32
CA THR A 559 -16.40 25.23 -62.47
C THR A 559 -15.05 25.95 -62.34
N PHE A 560 -14.80 26.72 -61.28
CA PHE A 560 -13.72 27.74 -61.27
C PHE A 560 -12.66 27.60 -60.18
N GLY A 561 -12.98 27.30 -58.92
CA GLY A 561 -11.97 27.11 -57.85
C GLY A 561 -10.92 28.23 -57.76
N LEU A 562 -11.37 29.48 -57.61
CA LEU A 562 -10.49 30.67 -57.63
C LEU A 562 -9.69 30.82 -56.31
N SER A 563 -8.58 31.57 -56.35
CA SER A 563 -7.68 31.75 -55.20
C SER A 563 -8.40 32.37 -54.00
N LYS A 564 -8.28 31.75 -52.84
CA LYS A 564 -8.71 32.32 -51.54
C LYS A 564 -7.69 33.33 -50.98
N ILE A 565 -6.53 33.47 -51.63
CA ILE A 565 -5.45 34.37 -51.20
C ILE A 565 -5.85 35.81 -51.56
N GLN A 566 -5.93 36.64 -50.53
CA GLN A 566 -6.33 38.04 -50.59
C GLN A 566 -5.53 38.89 -51.60
N THR A 567 -4.23 38.64 -51.71
CA THR A 567 -3.31 39.44 -52.53
C THR A 567 -3.51 39.23 -54.02
N ASP A 568 -4.20 38.18 -54.43
CA ASP A 568 -4.42 37.87 -55.84
C ASP A 568 -5.62 38.66 -56.42
N TRP A 569 -6.30 39.43 -55.58
CA TRP A 569 -7.48 40.21 -55.94
C TRP A 569 -7.25 41.71 -55.76
N ASN A 570 -7.90 42.53 -56.57
CA ASN A 570 -7.95 43.99 -56.43
C ASN A 570 -8.90 44.44 -55.31
N TYR A 571 -8.98 43.66 -54.24
CA TYR A 571 -10.04 43.69 -53.23
C TYR A 571 -9.87 44.83 -52.20
N PHE A 572 -8.66 45.00 -51.66
CA PHE A 572 -8.49 45.76 -50.41
C PHE A 572 -8.63 47.28 -50.50
N LYS A 573 -8.18 47.88 -51.61
CA LYS A 573 -8.15 49.36 -51.69
C LYS A 573 -9.55 49.96 -51.90
N SER A 574 -10.38 49.30 -52.72
CA SER A 574 -11.72 49.80 -53.09
C SER A 574 -12.77 49.53 -51.99
N ILE A 575 -12.71 48.37 -51.33
CA ILE A 575 -13.70 47.99 -50.30
C ILE A 575 -13.51 48.77 -49.01
N CYS A 576 -12.27 48.91 -48.53
CA CYS A 576 -11.99 49.72 -47.35
C CYS A 576 -12.49 51.15 -47.54
N GLN A 577 -12.23 51.75 -48.71
CA GLN A 577 -12.69 53.11 -49.01
C GLN A 577 -14.24 53.20 -49.00
N GLN A 578 -14.93 52.29 -49.66
CA GLN A 578 -16.39 52.30 -49.72
C GLN A 578 -17.05 52.02 -48.36
N LEU A 579 -16.47 51.13 -47.55
CA LEU A 579 -16.88 50.92 -46.15
C LEU A 579 -16.68 52.20 -45.33
N ASP A 580 -15.52 52.84 -45.45
CA ASP A 580 -15.19 54.09 -44.76
C ASP A 580 -16.18 55.20 -45.11
N GLU A 581 -16.44 55.39 -46.40
CA GLU A 581 -17.41 56.37 -46.89
C GLU A 581 -18.83 56.08 -46.41
N ALA A 582 -19.26 54.82 -46.44
CA ALA A 582 -20.59 54.41 -45.97
C ALA A 582 -20.77 54.68 -44.47
N ILE A 583 -19.76 54.36 -43.66
CA ILE A 583 -19.75 54.60 -42.21
C ILE A 583 -19.72 56.10 -41.90
N ASN A 584 -18.93 56.89 -42.65
CA ASN A 584 -18.83 58.35 -42.47
C ASN A 584 -20.13 59.08 -42.83
N LYS A 585 -20.81 58.65 -43.90
CA LYS A 585 -22.05 59.26 -44.39
C LYS A 585 -23.28 58.80 -43.61
N TYR A 586 -23.16 57.79 -42.75
CA TYR A 586 -24.28 57.30 -41.94
C TYR A 586 -24.80 58.36 -40.97
N ASP A 587 -26.12 58.58 -41.01
CA ASP A 587 -26.83 59.42 -40.06
C ASP A 587 -27.89 58.61 -39.29
N VAL A 588 -27.97 58.84 -37.99
CA VAL A 588 -28.81 58.08 -37.04
C VAL A 588 -30.32 58.23 -37.36
N SER A 589 -30.69 59.23 -38.16
CA SER A 589 -32.06 59.49 -38.63
C SER A 589 -32.49 58.66 -39.85
N SER A 590 -31.56 57.95 -40.49
CA SER A 590 -31.79 57.16 -41.71
C SER A 590 -31.79 55.65 -41.40
N ASN A 591 -32.40 54.86 -42.30
CA ASN A 591 -32.59 53.39 -42.22
C ASN A 591 -31.55 52.64 -41.36
N ASN A 592 -32.03 51.66 -40.58
CA ASN A 592 -31.18 50.80 -39.73
C ASN A 592 -30.23 49.87 -40.50
N LYS A 593 -30.15 49.94 -41.84
CA LYS A 593 -29.28 49.14 -42.69
C LYS A 593 -28.74 49.96 -43.85
N ILE A 594 -27.44 49.86 -44.12
CA ILE A 594 -26.78 50.43 -45.29
C ILE A 594 -26.45 49.27 -46.25
N PRO A 595 -27.17 49.12 -47.36
CA PRO A 595 -26.80 48.15 -48.39
C PRO A 595 -25.54 48.62 -49.10
N LEU A 596 -24.59 47.71 -49.29
CA LEU A 596 -23.37 47.95 -50.05
C LEU A 596 -23.20 46.89 -51.12
N GLU A 597 -22.73 47.34 -52.28
CA GLU A 597 -22.32 46.49 -53.38
C GLU A 597 -20.86 46.79 -53.73
N PHE A 598 -20.02 45.77 -53.75
CA PHE A 598 -18.61 45.87 -54.09
C PHE A 598 -18.32 45.04 -55.32
N GLN A 599 -17.40 45.51 -56.15
CA GLN A 599 -16.90 44.75 -57.29
C GLN A 599 -15.40 44.59 -57.14
N PHE A 600 -14.91 43.37 -57.32
CA PHE A 600 -13.48 43.08 -57.29
C PHE A 600 -13.12 42.09 -58.39
N SER A 601 -11.93 42.29 -58.96
CA SER A 601 -11.38 41.47 -60.05
C SER A 601 -10.15 40.71 -59.57
N TYR A 602 -9.91 39.57 -60.22
CA TYR A 602 -8.65 38.87 -60.07
C TYR A 602 -7.52 39.68 -60.72
N LYS A 603 -6.32 39.65 -60.16
CA LYS A 603 -5.18 40.42 -60.68
C LYS A 603 -4.61 39.81 -61.96
N ASN A 604 -4.63 38.48 -62.07
CA ASN A 604 -4.14 37.80 -63.27
C ASN A 604 -5.26 37.65 -64.30
N ASN A 605 -5.32 38.61 -65.22
CA ASN A 605 -6.29 38.63 -66.31
C ASN A 605 -6.11 37.47 -67.32
N ALA A 606 -5.02 36.70 -67.29
CA ALA A 606 -4.90 35.49 -68.10
C ALA A 606 -5.77 34.34 -67.56
N ILE A 607 -6.11 34.39 -66.27
CA ILE A 607 -6.90 33.34 -65.58
C ILE A 607 -8.36 33.76 -65.46
N PHE A 608 -8.65 35.00 -65.04
CA PHE A 608 -10.01 35.49 -64.80
C PHE A 608 -10.14 36.96 -65.18
N THR A 609 -10.99 37.28 -66.15
CA THR A 609 -11.29 38.64 -66.63
C THR A 609 -12.62 39.18 -66.12
N GLY A 610 -13.45 38.31 -65.53
CA GLY A 610 -14.70 38.72 -64.89
C GLY A 610 -14.53 39.55 -63.62
N GLN A 611 -15.65 39.98 -63.06
CA GLN A 611 -15.73 40.71 -61.80
C GLN A 611 -16.67 39.99 -60.83
N VAL A 612 -16.19 39.75 -59.61
CA VAL A 612 -17.03 39.25 -58.52
C VAL A 612 -17.76 40.42 -57.91
N THR A 613 -19.08 40.37 -57.94
CA THR A 613 -19.95 41.34 -57.28
C THR A 613 -20.33 40.83 -55.90
N LEU A 614 -20.10 41.60 -54.85
CA LEU A 614 -20.46 41.28 -53.47
C LEU A 614 -21.58 42.21 -53.01
N LYS A 615 -22.67 41.65 -52.51
CA LYS A 615 -23.75 42.41 -51.88
C LYS A 615 -23.80 42.13 -50.39
N LEU A 616 -23.89 43.16 -49.55
CA LEU A 616 -24.02 43.00 -48.10
C LEU A 616 -24.77 44.16 -47.46
N ASN A 617 -25.13 44.00 -46.19
CA ASN A 617 -25.73 45.06 -45.38
C ASN A 617 -24.82 45.42 -44.19
N LEU A 618 -24.50 46.71 -44.05
CA LEU A 618 -23.98 47.25 -42.81
C LEU A 618 -25.12 47.64 -41.87
N THR A 619 -24.94 47.50 -40.56
CA THR A 619 -25.93 47.90 -39.55
C THR A 619 -25.23 48.63 -38.40
N PRO A 620 -25.74 49.79 -37.96
CA PRO A 620 -25.17 50.51 -36.83
C PRO A 620 -25.32 49.69 -35.54
N ASN A 621 -24.25 49.56 -34.77
CA ASN A 621 -24.27 48.91 -33.47
C ASN A 621 -24.80 49.87 -32.39
N VAL A 622 -25.51 49.34 -31.39
CA VAL A 622 -25.93 50.11 -30.21
C VAL A 622 -24.80 50.05 -29.18
N LEU A 623 -24.39 51.19 -28.60
CA LEU A 623 -23.41 51.24 -27.51
C LEU A 623 -23.92 50.40 -26.31
N ILE A 624 -23.29 49.25 -26.05
CA ILE A 624 -23.66 48.34 -24.96
C ILE A 624 -22.86 48.72 -23.70
N LYS A 625 -23.55 49.04 -22.59
CA LYS A 625 -22.93 49.06 -21.26
C LYS A 625 -22.66 47.62 -20.82
N PHE A 626 -21.40 47.28 -20.57
CA PHE A 626 -21.02 46.00 -19.99
C PHE A 626 -21.31 45.97 -18.51
N ASN A 627 -22.26 45.13 -18.10
CA ASN A 627 -22.40 44.69 -16.73
C ASN A 627 -22.53 43.17 -16.79
N ILE A 628 -21.39 42.46 -16.74
CA ILE A 628 -21.35 41.00 -16.82
C ILE A 628 -21.30 40.47 -15.38
N ASP A 629 -22.36 39.79 -14.95
CA ASP A 629 -22.38 39.03 -13.71
C ASP A 629 -22.11 37.55 -14.02
N LEU A 630 -20.92 37.06 -13.64
CA LEU A 630 -20.47 35.68 -13.87
C LEU A 630 -20.73 34.76 -12.68
N THR A 631 -21.49 35.19 -11.67
CA THR A 631 -21.77 34.41 -10.45
C THR A 631 -22.47 33.07 -10.68
N SER A 632 -23.01 32.83 -11.89
CA SER A 632 -23.77 31.62 -12.23
C SER A 632 -23.01 30.58 -13.10
N SER A 633 -21.78 30.87 -13.55
CA SER A 633 -20.94 29.91 -14.29
C SER A 633 -20.02 29.11 -13.37
N ILE A 634 -19.89 27.81 -13.63
CA ILE A 634 -19.03 26.85 -12.88
C ILE A 634 -17.67 27.49 -12.58
N LEU A 635 -17.42 27.74 -11.28
CA LEU A 635 -16.17 28.33 -10.81
C LEU A 635 -15.02 27.35 -11.08
N PRO A 636 -13.93 27.77 -11.74
CA PRO A 636 -12.77 26.91 -11.91
C PRO A 636 -12.16 26.57 -10.54
N ILE A 637 -12.13 25.28 -10.19
CA ILE A 637 -11.46 24.77 -8.98
C ILE A 637 -9.98 24.58 -9.33
N PHE A 638 -9.11 25.37 -8.71
CA PHE A 638 -7.67 25.22 -8.84
C PHE A 638 -7.12 24.39 -7.68
N ILE A 639 -6.85 23.10 -7.91
CA ILE A 639 -6.15 22.25 -6.92
C ILE A 639 -4.65 22.44 -7.11
N ARG A 640 -4.06 23.32 -6.30
CA ARG A 640 -2.63 23.64 -6.30
C ARG A 640 -2.15 23.91 -4.88
N SER A 641 -0.90 23.54 -4.59
CA SER A 641 -0.22 23.95 -3.37
C SER A 641 -0.09 25.48 -3.35
N LEU A 642 -0.25 26.10 -2.17
CA LEU A 642 0.02 27.52 -2.00
C LEU A 642 1.46 27.84 -2.42
N PRO A 643 1.69 28.94 -3.16
CA PRO A 643 3.00 29.28 -3.69
C PRO A 643 3.98 29.55 -2.54
N ARG A 644 5.20 29.01 -2.64
CA ARG A 644 6.26 29.17 -1.61
C ARG A 644 7.28 30.24 -1.97
N THR A 645 7.39 30.61 -3.24
CA THR A 645 8.29 31.66 -3.73
C THR A 645 7.52 32.74 -4.49
N LEU A 646 8.13 33.92 -4.65
CA LEU A 646 7.56 35.02 -5.45
C LEU A 646 7.39 34.64 -6.93
N ALA A 647 8.27 33.79 -7.47
CA ALA A 647 8.15 33.29 -8.83
C ALA A 647 6.92 32.38 -8.99
N ASP A 648 6.73 31.43 -8.06
CA ASP A 648 5.55 30.55 -8.03
C ASP A 648 4.25 31.37 -7.90
N LYS A 649 4.29 32.43 -7.10
CA LYS A 649 3.18 33.35 -6.89
C LYS A 649 2.83 34.09 -8.19
N LYS A 650 3.82 34.63 -8.90
CA LYS A 650 3.66 35.30 -10.21
C LYS A 650 3.07 34.34 -11.24
N GLU A 651 3.58 33.12 -11.31
CA GLU A 651 3.11 32.10 -12.25
C GLU A 651 1.68 31.62 -11.95
N LEU A 652 1.35 31.39 -10.66
CA LEU A 652 0.01 30.96 -10.25
C LEU A 652 -1.05 32.02 -10.57
N VAL A 653 -0.80 33.30 -10.24
CA VAL A 653 -1.71 34.41 -10.60
C VAL A 653 -1.88 34.48 -12.11
N LYS A 654 -0.79 34.44 -12.89
CA LYS A 654 -0.84 34.46 -14.36
C LYS A 654 -1.71 33.33 -14.92
N ASN A 655 -1.52 32.11 -14.42
CA ASN A 655 -2.28 30.94 -14.87
C ASN A 655 -3.76 31.01 -14.50
N MET A 656 -4.10 31.48 -13.30
CA MET A 656 -5.49 31.68 -12.88
C MET A 656 -6.20 32.73 -13.73
N VAL A 657 -5.55 33.87 -13.97
CA VAL A 657 -6.08 34.96 -14.81
C VAL A 657 -6.24 34.50 -16.25
N ASN A 658 -5.26 33.77 -16.80
CA ASN A 658 -5.35 33.16 -18.13
C ASN A 658 -6.53 32.20 -18.24
N ALA A 659 -6.71 31.29 -17.29
CA ALA A 659 -7.80 30.32 -17.32
C ALA A 659 -9.17 31.00 -17.20
N ILE A 660 -9.32 31.98 -16.30
CA ILE A 660 -10.58 32.71 -16.13
C ILE A 660 -10.92 33.55 -17.37
N ILE A 661 -9.94 34.25 -17.93
CA ILE A 661 -10.15 35.03 -19.15
C ILE A 661 -10.40 34.10 -20.33
N TYR A 662 -9.55 33.10 -20.56
CA TYR A 662 -9.63 32.27 -21.76
C TYR A 662 -10.78 31.27 -21.71
N ASP A 663 -10.91 30.50 -20.63
CA ASP A 663 -11.91 29.45 -20.52
C ASP A 663 -13.24 29.97 -19.95
N GLY A 664 -13.19 30.91 -18.99
CA GLY A 664 -14.38 31.47 -18.34
C GLY A 664 -15.09 32.58 -19.14
N ILE A 665 -14.34 33.39 -19.89
CA ILE A 665 -14.86 34.55 -20.64
C ILE A 665 -14.78 34.32 -22.16
N ILE A 666 -13.58 34.06 -22.70
CA ILE A 666 -13.33 33.98 -24.15
C ILE A 666 -13.93 32.73 -24.78
N LYS A 667 -14.00 31.60 -24.09
CA LYS A 667 -14.61 30.38 -24.64
C LYS A 667 -16.07 30.20 -24.28
N ASN A 668 -16.62 31.04 -23.40
CA ASN A 668 -17.97 30.87 -22.88
C ASN A 668 -19.03 31.11 -23.99
N PRO A 669 -19.73 30.05 -24.44
CA PRO A 669 -20.66 30.15 -25.56
C PRO A 669 -21.90 30.96 -25.19
N SER A 670 -22.30 30.97 -23.92
CA SER A 670 -23.44 31.76 -23.43
C SER A 670 -23.13 33.26 -23.44
N LEU A 671 -21.93 33.67 -23.00
CA LEU A 671 -21.47 35.06 -23.10
C LEU A 671 -21.30 35.49 -24.56
N LYS A 672 -20.73 34.63 -25.40
CA LYS A 672 -20.66 34.86 -26.85
C LYS A 672 -22.03 35.00 -27.49
N GLY A 673 -23.02 34.21 -27.05
CA GLY A 673 -24.39 34.28 -27.54
C GLY A 673 -25.13 35.52 -27.07
N GLN A 674 -24.92 35.95 -25.82
CA GLN A 674 -25.52 37.18 -25.26
C GLN A 674 -24.91 38.45 -25.83
N GLN A 675 -23.63 38.41 -26.21
CA GLN A 675 -22.89 39.55 -26.70
C GLN A 675 -22.03 39.15 -27.92
N PRO A 676 -22.68 38.85 -29.06
CA PRO A 676 -22.02 38.31 -30.27
C PRO A 676 -21.10 39.33 -30.95
N ASN A 677 -21.19 40.59 -30.54
CA ASN A 677 -20.48 41.70 -31.14
C ASN A 677 -19.13 41.99 -30.47
N ILE A 678 -18.74 41.26 -29.41
CA ILE A 678 -17.48 41.48 -28.69
C ILE A 678 -16.38 40.61 -29.29
N LEU A 679 -15.23 41.22 -29.56
CA LEU A 679 -13.99 40.56 -29.96
C LEU A 679 -13.28 39.94 -28.75
N TRP A 680 -13.87 38.86 -28.23
CA TRP A 680 -13.36 38.14 -27.06
C TRP A 680 -11.87 37.75 -27.20
N GLU A 681 -11.44 37.37 -28.40
CA GLU A 681 -10.08 36.91 -28.70
C GLU A 681 -9.01 38.02 -28.61
N LEU A 682 -9.42 39.29 -28.53
CA LEU A 682 -8.54 40.47 -28.44
C LEU A 682 -8.48 41.06 -27.02
N LEU A 683 -9.08 40.38 -26.05
CA LEU A 683 -8.93 40.70 -24.64
C LEU A 683 -7.50 40.35 -24.19
N SER A 684 -6.72 41.38 -23.88
CA SER A 684 -5.44 41.26 -23.19
C SER A 684 -5.59 41.77 -21.76
N TYR A 685 -4.80 41.24 -20.85
CA TYR A 685 -4.69 41.80 -19.51
C TYR A 685 -3.27 42.31 -19.31
N ASP A 686 -3.16 43.33 -18.47
CA ASP A 686 -1.88 43.90 -18.09
C ASP A 686 -1.54 43.38 -16.70
N THR A 687 -0.70 42.33 -16.63
CA THR A 687 -0.15 41.84 -15.34
C THR A 687 1.11 42.59 -14.91
N GLU A 688 1.54 43.65 -15.62
CA GLU A 688 2.93 44.13 -15.54
C GLU A 688 3.30 44.99 -14.32
N SER A 689 2.40 45.34 -13.40
CA SER A 689 2.87 45.98 -12.17
C SER A 689 3.35 44.92 -11.18
N GLU A 690 4.67 44.66 -11.16
CA GLU A 690 5.32 43.77 -10.18
C GLU A 690 4.89 44.07 -8.73
N GLU A 691 4.62 45.34 -8.42
CA GLU A 691 4.13 45.82 -7.12
C GLU A 691 2.79 45.17 -6.68
N PHE A 692 1.86 44.91 -7.61
CA PHE A 692 0.56 44.33 -7.26
C PHE A 692 0.67 42.85 -6.90
N ILE A 693 1.44 42.08 -7.68
CA ILE A 693 1.64 40.65 -7.44
C ILE A 693 2.45 40.42 -6.17
N GLU A 694 3.39 41.31 -5.86
CA GLU A 694 4.15 41.27 -4.62
C GLU A 694 3.27 41.51 -3.38
N GLN A 695 2.31 42.42 -3.45
CA GLN A 695 1.42 42.77 -2.33
C GLN A 695 0.21 41.84 -2.14
N PHE A 696 -0.22 41.10 -3.16
CA PHE A 696 -1.41 40.23 -3.08
C PHE A 696 -1.22 39.01 -2.19
N ASN A 697 -2.08 38.74 -1.20
CA ASN A 697 -1.98 37.51 -0.38
C ASN A 697 -3.08 36.51 -0.76
N PHE A 698 -2.68 35.27 -1.06
CA PHE A 698 -3.64 34.19 -1.32
C PHE A 698 -4.44 33.86 -0.05
N PRO A 699 -5.72 33.44 -0.19
CA PRO A 699 -6.52 33.03 0.94
C PRO A 699 -5.90 31.80 1.63
N THR A 700 -6.04 31.75 2.95
CA THR A 700 -5.50 30.70 3.84
C THR A 700 -6.61 30.16 4.72
N GLU A 701 -6.34 29.11 5.49
CA GLU A 701 -7.30 28.55 6.46
C GLU A 701 -7.86 29.62 7.44
N ASN A 702 -7.02 30.57 7.86
CA ASN A 702 -7.39 31.66 8.77
C ASN A 702 -8.03 32.87 8.07
N ASN A 703 -7.85 33.00 6.75
CA ASN A 703 -8.47 34.06 5.95
C ASN A 703 -8.95 33.45 4.62
N PRO A 704 -10.10 32.76 4.64
CA PRO A 704 -10.48 31.85 3.58
C PRO A 704 -11.02 32.54 2.32
N GLN A 705 -11.18 33.87 2.32
CA GLN A 705 -11.68 34.61 1.16
C GLN A 705 -10.85 35.87 0.88
N GLN A 706 -10.46 36.08 -0.37
CA GLN A 706 -9.68 37.23 -0.84
C GLN A 706 -10.18 37.69 -2.21
N GLU A 707 -10.38 39.00 -2.40
CA GLU A 707 -10.75 39.58 -3.70
C GLU A 707 -9.48 39.97 -4.48
N LEU A 708 -9.34 39.41 -5.68
CA LEU A 708 -8.31 39.76 -6.64
C LEU A 708 -8.90 40.70 -7.71
N ASN A 709 -8.41 41.95 -7.74
CA ASN A 709 -8.87 42.99 -8.66
C ASN A 709 -7.86 43.20 -9.79
N ILE A 710 -8.25 42.85 -11.02
CA ILE A 710 -7.38 42.94 -12.19
C ILE A 710 -7.94 43.95 -13.18
N LYS A 711 -7.06 44.80 -13.70
CA LYS A 711 -7.42 45.73 -14.76
C LYS A 711 -7.19 45.09 -16.12
N VAL A 712 -8.26 44.91 -16.89
CA VAL A 712 -8.19 44.34 -18.25
C VAL A 712 -8.15 45.47 -19.27
N LYS A 713 -7.24 45.37 -20.24
CA LYS A 713 -7.05 46.36 -21.32
C LYS A 713 -7.36 45.70 -22.66
N THR A 714 -8.33 46.21 -23.40
CA THR A 714 -8.60 45.71 -24.75
C THR A 714 -7.58 46.29 -25.73
N SER A 715 -6.83 45.45 -26.43
CA SER A 715 -5.72 45.91 -27.28
C SER A 715 -6.20 46.52 -28.60
N THR A 716 -7.44 46.30 -29.04
CA THR A 716 -7.97 46.89 -30.28
C THR A 716 -9.50 47.05 -30.32
N GLY A 717 -9.96 48.22 -30.77
CA GLY A 717 -11.08 48.35 -31.71
C GLY A 717 -12.52 48.48 -31.21
N GLN A 718 -12.93 47.88 -30.09
CA GLN A 718 -14.35 47.90 -29.69
C GLN A 718 -14.66 48.69 -28.40
N PHE A 719 -13.66 48.96 -27.57
CA PHE A 719 -13.81 49.78 -26.36
C PHE A 719 -12.74 50.87 -26.36
N ALA A 720 -12.99 51.97 -27.07
CA ALA A 720 -12.16 53.15 -26.88
C ALA A 720 -12.36 53.65 -25.43
N ASN A 721 -11.31 53.52 -24.60
CA ASN A 721 -11.20 53.91 -23.17
C ASN A 721 -12.00 53.10 -22.14
N GLY A 722 -12.39 51.87 -22.44
CA GLY A 722 -13.02 50.98 -21.46
C GLY A 722 -12.01 50.06 -20.77
N THR A 723 -11.25 50.55 -19.78
CA THR A 723 -10.60 49.61 -18.84
C THR A 723 -11.69 49.07 -17.93
N PHE A 724 -11.90 47.76 -17.91
CA PHE A 724 -12.81 47.14 -16.96
C PHE A 724 -12.03 46.43 -15.85
N MET A 725 -12.61 46.45 -14.65
CA MET A 725 -12.07 45.80 -13.48
C MET A 725 -12.69 44.41 -13.38
N LEU A 726 -11.86 43.37 -13.50
CA LEU A 726 -12.25 42.00 -13.20
C LEU A 726 -12.04 41.77 -11.71
N LYS A 727 -13.14 41.57 -10.98
CA LYS A 727 -13.11 41.17 -9.56
C LYS A 727 -13.23 39.65 -9.47
N ILE A 728 -12.24 39.00 -8.88
CA ILE A 728 -12.23 37.55 -8.70
C ILE A 728 -12.24 37.27 -7.20
N ASN A 729 -13.31 36.63 -6.71
CA ASN A 729 -13.35 36.20 -5.32
C ASN A 729 -12.68 34.81 -5.20
N LEU A 730 -11.55 34.75 -4.50
CA LEU A 730 -10.83 33.50 -4.25
C LEU A 730 -11.27 32.92 -2.92
N ILE A 731 -11.67 31.65 -2.90
CA ILE A 731 -12.10 30.93 -1.71
C ILE A 731 -11.11 29.79 -1.47
N TYR A 732 -10.46 29.78 -0.30
CA TYR A 732 -9.67 28.65 0.17
C TYR A 732 -10.62 27.55 0.65
N GLN A 733 -10.54 26.38 0.00
CA GLN A 733 -11.19 25.15 0.45
C GLN A 733 -10.10 24.20 0.96
N PRO A 734 -10.14 23.80 2.24
CA PRO A 734 -9.12 22.95 2.86
C PRO A 734 -9.08 21.53 2.27
#